data_AF-A0A812XTZ4-F1
#
_entry.id   AF-A0A812XTZ4-F1
#
_cell.length_a   1.000
_cell.length_b   1.000
_cell.length_c   1.000
_cell.angle_alpha   90.00
_cell.angle_beta   90.00
_cell.angle_gamma   90.00
#
_symmetry.space_group_name_H-M   'P 1'
#
loop_
_entity.id
_entity.type
_entity.pdbx_description
1 polymer ?
#
loop_
_entity_poly.entity_id
_entity_poly.type
_entity_poly.pdbx_seq_one_letter_code
_entity_poly.pdbx_strand_id
1 'polypeptide(L)'
;DRFMWVSLTRRVGACCLLASASIAALTQEVSASESAIVKLEDAITRTLERNPTLVAFGYQIEAQQGRVTQSRLRPNPELGVTIENALGSGEFEGIDRAETTLSLSWVLERGKRERRVAAANAGVSLLESEAEVTRLDVAAETARLYLDSLANQERLKRLQEAVTLSEQTVTAVKERVQAGRTPDADLARAEASLAYVRLDLEDVEHELLTSNYRLAAQWGERQPDFIQVTGNIELLPKPEEFEHLLARVDQSPNVFRYLSQQRLREAELRLAQADAKPNWRVNAGIRRIEGIDEQAFVAGITIPLAMRNRNQGGIAEARAKLQGVDADRIATQLQIETHLFARYQELQHSLHQTKTLRDEVLPRVEQALADTQSAYASGIMGCSGASSENDDSAKNGHGEVAEIEPVKGPNRGRLLIGGDFVLELAIFETGVPPEFRVWVTNAGAAVAPEDVSVHATLTRLGDVKDEISFDVQDDFLRGDTVIYEPHSFVVSIEAKHRGATHRWRYANFEGRTRIGADVAEAFGLQTDLAGSATIHETIAVYGRVVPNTEKVSSITARFDGVVRSVDVSIGDTVQRGQKLATIESNESLKPYGISAPIAGIVTERNANPGEQTAARQLFKIVDISTVWAELSVFPSDRPRVSTGTPVTINAADGGLERSGVISQLNPVAEANQSVLARVVLDNSDGALVPGMYLTGEIQVAEHPVPLAVKRTGLQAFRDFTVVYAQIGDEYEVRMLDLGRQDGEWIEVLGGLEPGTRYVTTNSYLIKADIEKSGASHDH
;
A
#
# COMPACT_ATOMS: atom_id res chain seq x y z
N ASP A 1 80.69 12.11 2.17
CA ASP A 1 81.48 11.57 3.28
C ASP A 1 80.88 10.23 3.74
N ARG A 2 81.50 9.05 3.48
CA ARG A 2 82.59 8.40 4.27
C ARG A 2 82.11 8.21 5.73
N PHE A 3 81.85 7.04 6.34
CA PHE A 3 82.45 5.68 6.41
C PHE A 3 81.36 4.71 7.03
N MET A 4 81.13 3.43 6.66
CA MET A 4 81.93 2.18 6.79
C MET A 4 82.02 1.68 8.27
N TRP A 5 81.49 0.53 8.77
CA TRP A 5 81.88 -0.91 8.67
C TRP A 5 80.92 -1.77 9.54
N VAL A 6 80.38 -2.93 9.09
CA VAL A 6 80.81 -4.35 9.24
C VAL A 6 80.24 -5.15 10.43
N SER A 7 79.95 -6.40 10.10
CA SER A 7 79.23 -7.55 10.68
C SER A 7 79.80 -8.27 11.92
N LEU A 8 79.01 -9.29 12.38
CA LEU A 8 79.25 -10.48 13.25
C LEU A 8 78.67 -10.35 14.68
N THR A 9 78.01 -11.32 15.35
CA THR A 9 77.65 -12.74 15.11
C THR A 9 76.64 -13.25 16.17
N ARG A 10 75.80 -14.23 15.78
CA ARG A 10 75.33 -15.44 16.51
C ARG A 10 74.51 -15.37 17.81
N ARG A 11 73.28 -15.90 17.67
CA ARG A 11 72.61 -16.96 18.49
C ARG A 11 72.59 -16.79 20.01
N VAL A 12 71.46 -16.33 20.54
CA VAL A 12 70.69 -16.98 21.64
C VAL A 12 69.23 -16.50 21.50
N GLY A 13 68.24 -17.39 21.62
CA GLY A 13 66.86 -16.95 21.96
C GLY A 13 65.72 -17.36 21.01
N ALA A 14 65.88 -18.39 20.18
CA ALA A 14 64.73 -19.07 19.56
C ALA A 14 63.99 -19.92 20.62
N CYS A 15 63.29 -19.24 21.55
CA CYS A 15 62.30 -19.85 22.45
C CYS A 15 61.29 -18.84 23.04
N CYS A 16 61.46 -17.53 22.84
CA CYS A 16 60.51 -16.52 23.36
C CYS A 16 59.56 -15.92 22.31
N LEU A 17 59.61 -16.35 21.04
CA LEU A 17 58.74 -15.83 19.97
C LEU A 17 57.53 -16.72 19.64
N LEU A 18 57.38 -17.87 20.31
CA LEU A 18 56.19 -18.72 20.20
C LEU A 18 55.23 -18.58 21.38
N ALA A 19 55.60 -17.83 22.43
CA ALA A 19 54.73 -17.56 23.58
C ALA A 19 53.99 -16.21 23.48
N SER A 20 54.49 -15.26 22.69
CA SER A 20 53.84 -13.95 22.47
C SER A 20 52.84 -13.94 21.31
N ALA A 21 52.91 -14.90 20.40
CA ALA A 21 51.90 -15.09 19.34
C ALA A 21 50.63 -15.81 19.84
N SER A 22 50.75 -16.63 20.88
CA SER A 22 49.59 -17.36 21.44
C SER A 22 48.77 -16.53 22.43
N ILE A 23 49.35 -15.48 23.03
CA ILE A 23 48.61 -14.59 23.95
C ILE A 23 47.84 -13.52 23.16
N ALA A 24 48.34 -13.08 21.99
CA ALA A 24 47.62 -12.14 21.13
C ALA A 24 46.40 -12.77 20.42
N ALA A 25 46.43 -14.08 20.17
CA ALA A 25 45.29 -14.81 19.59
C ALA A 25 44.18 -15.08 20.62
N LEU A 26 44.51 -15.25 21.92
CA LEU A 26 43.49 -15.42 22.96
C LEU A 26 42.84 -14.11 23.44
N THR A 27 43.43 -12.95 23.16
CA THR A 27 42.78 -11.66 23.49
C THR A 27 41.82 -11.17 22.41
N GLN A 28 41.80 -11.81 21.23
CA GLN A 28 40.95 -11.38 20.12
C GLN A 28 39.60 -12.12 20.06
N GLU A 29 39.46 -13.25 20.76
CA GLU A 29 38.16 -13.94 20.90
C GLU A 29 37.25 -13.32 21.97
N VAL A 30 37.80 -12.58 22.94
CA VAL A 30 37.00 -12.01 24.04
C VAL A 30 36.24 -10.73 23.64
N SER A 31 36.67 -10.00 22.61
CA SER A 31 35.96 -8.79 22.15
C SER A 31 34.83 -9.04 21.12
N ALA A 32 34.72 -10.23 20.55
CA ALA A 32 33.66 -10.54 19.58
C ALA A 32 32.31 -10.88 20.22
N SER A 33 32.26 -11.14 21.54
CA SER A 33 31.03 -11.54 22.22
C SER A 33 30.12 -10.37 22.62
N GLU A 34 30.66 -9.15 22.79
CA GLU A 34 29.86 -7.95 23.11
C GLU A 34 29.20 -7.31 21.87
N SER A 35 29.75 -7.52 20.66
CA SER A 35 29.19 -6.99 19.41
C SER A 35 27.95 -7.74 18.90
N ALA A 36 27.61 -8.90 19.50
CA ALA A 36 26.54 -9.78 19.02
C ALA A 36 25.15 -9.45 19.59
N ILE A 37 25.05 -8.51 20.54
CA ILE A 37 23.81 -8.23 21.29
C ILE A 37 23.48 -6.73 21.23
N VAL A 38 22.22 -6.40 20.95
CA VAL A 38 21.74 -5.00 20.87
C VAL A 38 20.62 -4.72 21.86
N LYS A 39 20.73 -3.64 22.63
CA LYS A 39 19.65 -3.13 23.49
C LYS A 39 18.74 -2.18 22.73
N LEU A 40 17.50 -2.01 23.20
CA LEU A 40 16.54 -1.10 22.58
C LEU A 40 17.09 0.33 22.49
N GLU A 41 17.72 0.82 23.56
CA GLU A 41 18.34 2.15 23.62
C GLU A 41 19.46 2.29 22.58
N ASP A 42 20.28 1.25 22.40
CA ASP A 42 21.36 1.23 21.42
C ASP A 42 20.80 1.22 19.99
N ALA A 43 19.76 0.42 19.72
CA ALA A 43 19.10 0.38 18.41
C ALA A 43 18.50 1.74 18.03
N ILE A 44 17.79 2.38 18.96
CA ILE A 44 17.25 3.73 18.75
C ILE A 44 18.39 4.73 18.54
N THR A 45 19.44 4.70 19.37
CA THR A 45 20.57 5.63 19.25
C THR A 45 21.27 5.49 17.89
N ARG A 46 21.61 4.26 17.48
CA ARG A 46 22.21 3.99 16.15
C ARG A 46 21.33 4.50 15.03
N THR A 47 20.01 4.29 15.14
CA THR A 47 19.05 4.77 14.15
C THR A 47 19.03 6.29 14.10
N LEU A 48 18.92 6.97 15.24
CA LEU A 48 18.89 8.43 15.28
C LEU A 48 20.17 9.08 14.73
N GLU A 49 21.32 8.39 14.83
CA GLU A 49 22.60 8.87 14.30
C GLU A 49 22.80 8.59 12.81
N ARG A 50 22.30 7.47 12.29
CA ARG A 50 22.70 6.95 10.96
C ARG A 50 21.55 6.66 10.00
N ASN A 51 20.30 6.78 10.43
CA ASN A 51 19.15 6.51 9.56
C ASN A 51 19.23 7.39 8.29
N PRO A 52 19.21 6.79 7.07
CA PRO A 52 19.37 7.53 5.82
C PRO A 52 18.34 8.64 5.62
N THR A 53 17.10 8.47 6.11
CA THR A 53 16.05 9.49 6.02
C THR A 53 16.38 10.70 6.88
N LEU A 54 16.91 10.50 8.09
CA LEU A 54 17.35 11.60 8.96
C LEU A 54 18.59 12.32 8.41
N VAL A 55 19.53 11.56 7.81
CA VAL A 55 20.70 12.15 7.13
C VAL A 55 20.26 13.04 5.96
N ALA A 56 19.23 12.63 5.21
CA ALA A 56 18.70 13.43 4.09
C ALA A 56 18.17 14.80 4.55
N PHE A 57 17.54 14.90 5.72
CA PHE A 57 17.11 16.18 6.29
C PHE A 57 18.28 17.13 6.54
N GLY A 58 19.45 16.62 6.95
CA GLY A 58 20.67 17.43 7.10
C GLY A 58 21.03 18.18 5.81
N TYR A 59 21.01 17.48 4.67
CA TYR A 59 21.26 18.10 3.36
C TYR A 59 20.13 19.03 2.90
N GLN A 60 18.88 18.73 3.24
CA GLN A 60 17.75 19.63 2.94
C GLN A 60 17.86 20.95 3.70
N ILE A 61 18.25 20.89 4.99
CA ILE A 61 18.52 22.05 5.83
C ILE A 61 19.72 22.84 5.28
N GLU A 62 20.81 22.17 4.89
CA GLU A 62 21.97 22.81 4.25
C GLU A 62 21.55 23.52 2.94
N ALA A 63 20.74 22.88 2.10
CA ALA A 63 20.22 23.48 0.88
C ALA A 63 19.36 24.72 1.17
N GLN A 64 18.53 24.70 2.20
CA GLN A 64 17.78 25.88 2.63
C GLN A 64 18.69 26.97 3.21
N GLN A 65 19.76 26.61 3.93
CA GLN A 65 20.74 27.57 4.41
C GLN A 65 21.51 28.24 3.26
N GLY A 66 21.76 27.49 2.17
CA GLY A 66 22.22 28.03 0.90
C GLY A 66 21.25 29.08 0.33
N ARG A 67 19.93 28.81 0.37
CA ARG A 67 18.90 29.79 -0.04
C ARG A 67 18.86 31.02 0.88
N VAL A 68 19.07 30.86 2.18
CA VAL A 68 19.23 31.99 3.12
C VAL A 68 20.43 32.85 2.72
N THR A 69 21.57 32.22 2.43
CA THR A 69 22.80 32.91 1.99
C THR A 69 22.56 33.69 0.70
N GLN A 70 21.99 33.05 -0.32
CA GLN A 70 21.63 33.69 -1.57
C GLN A 70 20.63 34.85 -1.36
N SER A 71 19.68 34.70 -0.43
CA SER A 71 18.69 35.73 -0.13
C SER A 71 19.27 36.99 0.53
N ARG A 72 20.44 36.89 1.17
CA ARG A 72 21.16 38.03 1.78
C ARG A 72 21.92 38.86 0.75
N LEU A 73 22.24 38.30 -0.41
CA LEU A 73 23.01 38.99 -1.45
C LEU A 73 22.16 40.07 -2.13
N ARG A 74 22.83 41.16 -2.51
CA ARG A 74 22.23 42.24 -3.32
C ARG A 74 22.39 41.90 -4.81
N PRO A 75 21.53 42.43 -5.68
CA PRO A 75 21.74 42.37 -7.12
C PRO A 75 23.11 42.96 -7.50
N ASN A 76 23.80 42.31 -8.44
CA ASN A 76 25.06 42.80 -8.95
C ASN A 76 24.85 44.13 -9.71
N PRO A 77 25.82 45.06 -9.65
CA PRO A 77 25.80 46.22 -10.52
C PRO A 77 26.05 45.80 -11.98
N GLU A 78 25.55 46.59 -12.92
CA GLU A 78 25.70 46.39 -14.36
C GLU A 78 26.59 47.49 -14.93
N LEU A 79 27.64 47.11 -15.67
CA LEU A 79 28.46 48.04 -16.45
C LEU A 79 27.91 48.12 -17.87
N GLY A 80 27.47 49.29 -18.30
CA GLY A 80 26.92 49.54 -19.62
C GLY A 80 27.80 50.47 -20.44
N VAL A 81 28.00 50.13 -21.71
CA VAL A 81 28.58 51.04 -22.71
C VAL A 81 27.49 51.32 -23.74
N THR A 82 27.25 52.60 -24.03
CA THR A 82 26.29 53.03 -25.05
C THR A 82 26.98 53.96 -26.02
N ILE A 83 26.83 53.71 -27.32
CA ILE A 83 27.33 54.57 -28.38
C ILE A 83 26.11 55.11 -29.13
N GLU A 84 25.92 56.42 -29.09
CA GLU A 84 24.82 57.15 -29.73
C GLU A 84 25.39 58.04 -30.84
N ASN A 85 24.56 58.49 -31.78
CA ASN A 85 24.95 59.41 -32.87
C ASN A 85 26.11 58.93 -33.76
N ALA A 86 26.31 57.61 -33.91
CA ALA A 86 27.29 57.01 -34.81
C ALA A 86 26.62 56.43 -36.06
N LEU A 87 27.31 56.49 -37.21
CA LEU A 87 26.85 55.95 -38.51
C LEU A 87 25.52 56.54 -38.99
N GLY A 88 25.24 57.81 -38.67
CA GLY A 88 24.05 58.54 -39.10
C GLY A 88 24.17 59.12 -40.52
N SER A 89 23.28 60.04 -40.86
CA SER A 89 23.30 60.80 -42.12
C SER A 89 23.05 62.29 -41.83
N GLY A 90 23.38 63.17 -42.78
CA GLY A 90 23.27 64.62 -42.57
C GLY A 90 24.26 65.10 -41.51
N GLU A 91 23.80 65.82 -40.48
CA GLU A 91 24.67 66.35 -39.42
C GLU A 91 25.31 65.29 -38.51
N PHE A 92 24.90 64.03 -38.63
CA PHE A 92 25.42 62.89 -37.86
C PHE A 92 26.12 61.85 -38.73
N GLU A 93 26.55 62.24 -39.94
CA GLU A 93 27.31 61.37 -40.84
C GLU A 93 28.68 60.98 -40.23
N GLY A 94 29.07 59.72 -40.39
CA GLY A 94 30.34 59.21 -39.85
C GLY A 94 30.30 58.96 -38.33
N ILE A 95 31.42 59.22 -37.65
CA ILE A 95 31.58 59.01 -36.19
C ILE A 95 32.05 60.27 -35.44
N ASP A 96 32.25 61.38 -36.14
CA ASP A 96 32.81 62.62 -35.58
C ASP A 96 31.85 63.33 -34.60
N ARG A 97 30.58 62.89 -34.58
CA ARG A 97 29.53 63.35 -33.64
C ARG A 97 29.09 62.25 -32.67
N ALA A 98 29.78 61.11 -32.63
CA ALA A 98 29.42 60.01 -31.76
C ALA A 98 29.50 60.41 -30.29
N GLU A 99 28.54 59.94 -29.51
CA GLU A 99 28.54 60.07 -28.05
C GLU A 99 28.76 58.69 -27.44
N THR A 100 29.83 58.54 -26.67
CA THR A 100 30.12 57.28 -25.97
C THR A 100 29.87 57.47 -24.48
N THR A 101 28.94 56.72 -23.90
CA THR A 101 28.62 56.73 -22.47
C THR A 101 29.07 55.42 -21.82
N LEU A 102 29.94 55.52 -20.81
CA LEU A 102 30.25 54.43 -19.89
C LEU A 102 29.48 54.66 -18.59
N SER A 103 28.62 53.72 -18.19
CA SER A 103 27.75 53.86 -17.03
C SER A 103 27.77 52.62 -16.13
N LEU A 104 27.65 52.84 -14.83
CA LEU A 104 27.44 51.81 -13.82
C LEU A 104 26.01 51.95 -13.29
N SER A 105 25.24 50.87 -13.31
CA SER A 105 23.85 50.81 -12.85
C SER A 105 23.69 49.85 -11.68
N TRP A 106 22.90 50.20 -10.67
CA TRP A 106 22.58 49.31 -9.54
C TRP A 106 21.12 49.44 -9.10
N VAL A 107 20.64 48.38 -8.46
CA VAL A 107 19.22 48.24 -8.07
C VAL A 107 19.03 48.45 -6.57
N LEU A 108 18.04 49.25 -6.20
CA LEU A 108 17.61 49.48 -4.82
C LEU A 108 16.34 48.67 -4.53
N GLU A 109 16.46 47.66 -3.67
CA GLU A 109 15.41 46.65 -3.40
C GLU A 109 14.37 47.04 -2.33
N ARG A 110 14.43 48.24 -1.75
CA ARG A 110 13.38 48.82 -0.87
C ARG A 110 12.84 47.86 0.23
N GLY A 111 13.72 47.11 0.89
CA GLY A 111 13.37 46.22 2.01
C GLY A 111 12.96 44.79 1.61
N LYS A 112 12.85 44.46 0.31
CA LYS A 112 12.53 43.10 -0.16
C LYS A 112 13.52 42.05 0.31
N ARG A 113 14.80 42.41 0.35
CA ARG A 113 15.88 41.55 0.85
C ARG A 113 15.60 41.00 2.24
N GLU A 114 15.18 41.85 3.17
CA GLU A 114 14.88 41.44 4.56
C GLU A 114 13.69 40.46 4.60
N ARG A 115 12.67 40.68 3.76
CA ARG A 115 11.51 39.78 3.66
C ARG A 115 11.87 38.44 3.03
N ARG A 116 12.76 38.45 2.03
CA ARG A 116 13.29 37.24 1.39
C ARG A 116 14.10 36.41 2.38
N VAL A 117 14.97 37.06 3.15
CA VAL A 117 15.74 36.40 4.23
C VAL A 117 14.82 35.86 5.32
N ALA A 118 13.80 36.61 5.73
CA ALA A 118 12.83 36.15 6.72
C ALA A 118 12.06 34.90 6.26
N ALA A 119 11.60 34.87 5.01
CA ALA A 119 10.93 33.70 4.43
C ALA A 119 11.88 32.49 4.33
N ALA A 120 13.11 32.70 3.88
CA ALA A 120 14.12 31.62 3.81
C ALA A 120 14.44 31.05 5.20
N ASN A 121 14.64 31.91 6.22
CA ASN A 121 14.87 31.46 7.60
C ASN A 121 13.66 30.68 8.16
N ALA A 122 12.44 31.15 7.90
CA ALA A 122 11.24 30.43 8.33
C ALA A 122 11.12 29.05 7.65
N GLY A 123 11.64 28.92 6.42
CA GLY A 123 11.76 27.64 5.72
C GLY A 123 12.72 26.67 6.43
N VAL A 124 13.84 27.17 6.96
CA VAL A 124 14.75 26.36 7.79
C VAL A 124 14.03 25.83 9.04
N SER A 125 13.34 26.71 9.78
CA SER A 125 12.61 26.29 10.99
C SER A 125 11.48 25.28 10.73
N LEU A 126 10.84 25.34 9.55
CA LEU A 126 9.86 24.32 9.17
C LEU A 126 10.53 22.96 8.94
N LEU A 127 11.64 22.91 8.20
CA LEU A 127 12.39 21.66 7.99
C LEU A 127 12.91 21.07 9.31
N GLU A 128 13.40 21.91 10.23
CA GLU A 128 13.81 21.45 11.57
C GLU A 128 12.64 20.83 12.34
N SER A 129 11.43 21.39 12.22
CA SER A 129 10.23 20.83 12.86
C SER A 129 9.79 19.51 12.22
N GLU A 130 9.90 19.39 10.89
CA GLU A 130 9.59 18.15 10.15
C GLU A 130 10.62 17.04 10.42
N ALA A 131 11.90 17.41 10.57
CA ALA A 131 12.94 16.49 11.00
C ALA A 131 12.66 15.95 12.41
N GLU A 132 12.19 16.78 13.34
CA GLU A 132 11.84 16.36 14.69
C GLU A 132 10.64 15.39 14.73
N VAL A 133 9.63 15.60 13.88
CA VAL A 133 8.53 14.64 13.69
C VAL A 133 9.09 13.30 13.21
N THR A 134 9.87 13.33 12.13
CA THR A 134 10.45 12.11 11.53
C THR A 134 11.37 11.39 12.51
N ARG A 135 12.10 12.12 13.35
CA ARG A 135 12.97 11.59 14.40
C ARG A 135 12.20 10.70 15.37
N LEU A 136 10.99 11.12 15.78
CA LEU A 136 10.14 10.33 16.66
C LEU A 136 9.51 9.13 15.94
N ASP A 137 9.05 9.31 14.71
CA ASP A 137 8.45 8.23 13.91
C ASP A 137 9.45 7.09 13.67
N VAL A 138 10.67 7.43 13.29
CA VAL A 138 11.75 6.46 13.07
C VAL A 138 12.17 5.77 14.38
N ALA A 139 12.19 6.49 15.51
CA ALA A 139 12.47 5.88 16.81
C ALA A 139 11.36 4.89 17.23
N ALA A 140 10.09 5.24 17.01
CA ALA A 140 8.96 4.38 17.31
C ALA A 140 8.95 3.11 16.42
N GLU A 141 9.23 3.27 15.13
CA GLU A 141 9.33 2.15 14.19
C GLU A 141 10.49 1.22 14.54
N THR A 142 11.65 1.78 14.94
CA THR A 142 12.79 0.99 15.43
C THR A 142 12.41 0.19 16.66
N ALA A 143 11.69 0.79 17.60
CA ALA A 143 11.21 0.08 18.78
C ALA A 143 10.25 -1.06 18.43
N ARG A 144 9.37 -0.86 17.45
CA ARG A 144 8.47 -1.92 16.95
C ARG A 144 9.25 -3.08 16.33
N LEU A 145 10.16 -2.80 15.41
CA LEU A 145 11.00 -3.83 14.78
C LEU A 145 11.92 -4.54 15.78
N TYR A 146 12.37 -3.83 16.81
CA TYR A 146 13.11 -4.41 17.93
C TYR A 146 12.26 -5.42 18.71
N LEU A 147 11.01 -5.07 19.00
CA LEU A 147 10.06 -5.96 19.68
C LEU A 147 9.69 -7.16 18.80
N ASP A 148 9.55 -6.98 17.48
CA ASP A 148 9.33 -8.08 16.55
C ASP A 148 10.50 -9.09 16.58
N SER A 149 11.74 -8.60 16.56
CA SER A 149 12.95 -9.42 16.71
C SER A 149 12.98 -10.14 18.06
N LEU A 150 12.70 -9.43 19.17
CA LEU A 150 12.64 -10.01 20.51
C LEU A 150 11.56 -11.10 20.62
N ALA A 151 10.38 -10.90 20.03
CA ALA A 151 9.30 -11.87 20.03
C ALA A 151 9.68 -13.14 19.26
N ASN A 152 10.30 -13.00 18.09
CA ASN A 152 10.76 -14.14 17.29
C ASN A 152 11.88 -14.92 18.00
N GLN A 153 12.75 -14.24 18.78
CA GLN A 153 13.74 -14.94 19.62
C GLN A 153 13.10 -15.78 20.71
N GLU A 154 12.09 -15.26 21.40
CA GLU A 154 11.38 -16.03 22.42
C GLU A 154 10.59 -17.17 21.79
N ARG A 155 9.97 -16.95 20.61
CA ARG A 155 9.28 -18.00 19.85
C ARG A 155 10.24 -19.12 19.43
N LEU A 156 11.43 -18.76 18.94
CA LEU A 156 12.51 -19.72 18.62
C LEU A 156 12.86 -20.58 19.83
N LYS A 157 13.06 -19.96 21.00
CA LYS A 157 13.35 -20.67 22.24
C LYS A 157 12.22 -21.64 22.63
N ARG A 158 10.96 -21.22 22.52
CA ARG A 158 9.79 -22.08 22.82
C ARG A 158 9.66 -23.25 21.85
N LEU A 159 9.96 -23.04 20.57
CA LEU A 159 9.93 -24.12 19.58
C LEU A 159 11.08 -25.11 19.78
N GLN A 160 12.27 -24.67 20.20
CA GLN A 160 13.36 -25.56 20.61
C GLN A 160 12.98 -26.43 21.83
N GLU A 161 12.30 -25.84 22.83
CA GLU A 161 11.73 -26.56 23.96
C GLU A 161 10.67 -27.57 23.49
N ALA A 162 9.78 -27.18 22.56
CA ALA A 162 8.73 -28.04 22.01
C ALA A 162 9.29 -29.20 21.17
N VAL A 163 10.36 -29.00 20.39
CA VAL A 163 11.08 -30.08 19.69
C VAL A 163 11.65 -31.07 20.70
N THR A 164 12.31 -30.58 21.75
CA THR A 164 12.88 -31.43 22.80
C THR A 164 11.81 -32.28 23.48
N LEU A 165 10.66 -31.67 23.80
CA LEU A 165 9.51 -32.38 24.39
C LEU A 165 8.92 -33.42 23.41
N SER A 166 8.82 -33.08 22.14
CA SER A 166 8.31 -33.99 21.10
C SER A 166 9.24 -35.19 20.88
N GLU A 167 10.56 -35.00 20.93
CA GLU A 167 11.56 -36.08 20.84
C GLU A 167 11.47 -37.03 22.04
N GLN A 168 11.25 -36.49 23.24
CA GLN A 168 11.02 -37.29 24.45
C GLN A 168 9.73 -38.11 24.33
N THR A 169 8.66 -37.51 23.81
CA THR A 169 7.39 -38.20 23.55
C THR A 169 7.57 -39.35 22.56
N VAL A 170 8.23 -39.12 21.42
CA VAL A 170 8.55 -40.17 20.43
C VAL A 170 9.35 -41.30 21.08
N THR A 171 10.35 -40.98 21.89
CA THR A 171 11.16 -41.98 22.60
C THR A 171 10.33 -42.82 23.55
N ALA A 172 9.48 -42.19 24.38
CA ALA A 172 8.61 -42.88 25.32
C ALA A 172 7.57 -43.77 24.63
N VAL A 173 6.98 -43.31 23.52
CA VAL A 173 6.04 -44.10 22.71
C VAL A 173 6.74 -45.30 22.09
N LYS A 174 7.94 -45.10 21.53
CA LYS A 174 8.75 -46.16 20.92
C LYS A 174 9.08 -47.29 21.90
N GLU A 175 9.47 -46.97 23.13
CA GLU A 175 9.73 -47.97 24.17
C GLU A 175 8.48 -48.81 24.50
N ARG A 176 7.30 -48.18 24.52
CA ARG A 176 6.03 -48.88 24.79
C ARG A 176 5.58 -49.76 23.63
N VAL A 177 5.78 -49.31 22.39
CA VAL A 177 5.57 -50.12 21.18
C VAL A 177 6.46 -51.37 21.24
N GLN A 178 7.76 -51.21 21.53
CA GLN A 178 8.69 -52.34 21.66
C GLN A 178 8.32 -53.30 22.80
N ALA A 179 7.72 -52.79 23.87
CA ALA A 179 7.18 -53.60 24.96
C ALA A 179 5.80 -54.24 24.65
N GLY A 180 5.23 -54.01 23.46
CA GLY A 180 3.91 -54.50 23.05
C GLY A 180 2.74 -53.86 23.83
N ARG A 181 2.95 -52.67 24.41
CA ARG A 181 1.99 -51.97 25.28
C ARG A 181 1.18 -50.88 24.57
N THR A 182 1.55 -50.51 23.34
CA THR A 182 0.81 -49.55 22.51
C THR A 182 1.01 -49.88 21.02
N PRO A 183 0.08 -49.47 20.12
CA PRO A 183 0.20 -49.74 18.68
C PRO A 183 1.26 -48.89 17.97
N ASP A 184 1.81 -49.38 16.85
CA ASP A 184 2.74 -48.63 15.98
C ASP A 184 2.15 -47.31 15.46
N ALA A 185 0.82 -47.22 15.32
CA ALA A 185 0.13 -46.01 14.91
C ALA A 185 0.34 -44.82 15.88
N ASP A 186 0.54 -45.09 17.17
CA ASP A 186 0.86 -44.04 18.15
C ASP A 186 2.28 -43.50 17.94
N LEU A 187 3.22 -44.36 17.56
CA LEU A 187 4.58 -43.95 17.22
C LEU A 187 4.59 -43.10 15.95
N ALA A 188 3.88 -43.53 14.90
CA ALA A 188 3.76 -42.76 13.66
C ALA A 188 3.12 -41.38 13.88
N ARG A 189 2.13 -41.27 14.77
CA ARG A 189 1.54 -39.97 15.17
C ARG A 189 2.54 -39.09 15.89
N ALA A 190 3.25 -39.63 16.89
CA ALA A 190 4.26 -38.87 17.62
C ALA A 190 5.40 -38.39 16.70
N GLU A 191 5.85 -39.23 15.76
CA GLU A 191 6.88 -38.87 14.78
C GLU A 191 6.39 -37.78 13.80
N ALA A 192 5.12 -37.83 13.37
CA ALA A 192 4.52 -36.78 12.56
C ALA A 192 4.42 -35.44 13.32
N SER A 193 3.97 -35.46 14.58
CA SER A 193 3.94 -34.26 15.44
C SER A 193 5.34 -33.66 15.61
N LEU A 194 6.37 -34.49 15.84
CA LEU A 194 7.76 -34.01 15.90
C LEU A 194 8.22 -33.36 14.58
N ALA A 195 7.81 -33.92 13.43
CA ALA A 195 8.15 -33.35 12.13
C ALA A 195 7.52 -31.95 11.94
N TYR A 196 6.25 -31.77 12.31
CA TYR A 196 5.60 -30.46 12.24
C TYR A 196 6.27 -29.42 13.13
N VAL A 197 6.58 -29.76 14.39
CA VAL A 197 7.25 -28.82 15.31
C VAL A 197 8.66 -28.45 14.81
N ARG A 198 9.34 -29.34 14.08
CA ARG A 198 10.63 -29.03 13.43
C ARG A 198 10.48 -28.09 12.22
N LEU A 199 9.39 -28.19 11.45
CA LEU A 199 9.09 -27.23 10.39
C LEU A 199 8.83 -25.84 10.99
N ASP A 200 8.01 -25.76 12.05
CA ASP A 200 7.76 -24.49 12.74
C ASP A 200 9.06 -23.86 13.28
N LEU A 201 10.00 -24.70 13.74
CA LEU A 201 11.32 -24.26 14.18
C LEU A 201 12.14 -23.64 13.03
N GLU A 202 12.18 -24.27 11.86
CA GLU A 202 12.86 -23.73 10.68
C GLU A 202 12.23 -22.41 10.22
N ASP A 203 10.90 -22.33 10.24
CA ASP A 203 10.16 -21.11 9.88
C ASP A 203 10.52 -19.93 10.78
N VAL A 204 10.52 -20.13 12.11
CA VAL A 204 10.86 -19.04 13.04
C VAL A 204 12.33 -18.63 12.97
N GLU A 205 13.25 -19.54 12.60
CA GLU A 205 14.65 -19.19 12.33
C GLU A 205 14.76 -18.20 11.16
N HIS A 206 13.99 -18.43 10.09
CA HIS A 206 13.91 -17.52 8.94
C HIS A 206 13.20 -16.20 9.28
N GLU A 207 12.15 -16.23 10.10
CA GLU A 207 11.47 -15.01 10.59
C GLU A 207 12.39 -14.16 11.46
N LEU A 208 13.14 -14.78 12.38
CA LEU A 208 14.10 -14.09 13.23
C LEU A 208 15.19 -13.44 12.38
N LEU A 209 15.77 -14.18 11.44
CA LEU A 209 16.75 -13.65 10.51
C LEU A 209 16.19 -12.42 9.78
N THR A 210 15.00 -12.53 9.21
CA THR A 210 14.34 -11.42 8.49
C THR A 210 14.09 -10.21 9.39
N SER A 211 13.63 -10.42 10.62
CA SER A 211 13.40 -9.34 11.59
C SER A 211 14.70 -8.60 11.94
N ASN A 212 15.83 -9.32 12.08
CA ASN A 212 17.12 -8.72 12.37
C ASN A 212 17.63 -7.88 11.19
N TYR A 213 17.42 -8.32 9.94
CA TYR A 213 17.75 -7.51 8.76
C TYR A 213 16.91 -6.23 8.68
N ARG A 214 15.60 -6.32 8.96
CA ARG A 214 14.72 -5.14 8.99
C ARG A 214 15.13 -4.14 10.07
N LEU A 215 15.52 -4.64 11.24
CA LEU A 215 16.00 -3.81 12.34
C LEU A 215 17.34 -3.14 11.96
N ALA A 216 18.31 -3.88 11.43
CA ALA A 216 19.61 -3.34 11.00
C ALA A 216 19.49 -2.25 9.93
N ALA A 217 18.53 -2.40 9.01
CA ALA A 217 18.25 -1.42 7.97
C ALA A 217 17.84 -0.05 8.53
N GLN A 218 17.30 0.03 9.76
CA GLN A 218 16.91 1.30 10.39
C GLN A 218 18.11 2.25 10.56
N TRP A 219 19.32 1.73 10.81
CA TRP A 219 20.53 2.54 10.91
C TRP A 219 21.46 2.39 9.69
N GLY A 220 20.90 1.94 8.56
CA GLY A 220 21.57 1.94 7.26
C GLY A 220 22.49 0.73 6.99
N GLU A 221 22.50 -0.28 7.86
CA GLU A 221 23.27 -1.50 7.63
C GLU A 221 22.52 -2.46 6.70
N ARG A 222 23.25 -3.10 5.78
CA ARG A 222 22.67 -4.06 4.81
C ARG A 222 22.59 -5.47 5.37
N GLN A 223 23.34 -5.75 6.42
CA GLN A 223 23.40 -7.01 7.13
C GLN A 223 23.49 -6.70 8.63
N PRO A 224 22.80 -7.46 9.49
CA PRO A 224 22.89 -7.26 10.92
C PRO A 224 24.31 -7.58 11.42
N ASP A 225 24.90 -6.66 12.19
CA ASP A 225 26.14 -6.87 12.93
C ASP A 225 25.93 -7.54 14.29
N PHE A 226 24.66 -7.86 14.61
CA PHE A 226 24.20 -8.50 15.83
C PHE A 226 23.41 -9.78 15.50
N ILE A 227 23.29 -10.65 16.49
CA ILE A 227 22.55 -11.91 16.37
C ILE A 227 21.36 -11.92 17.33
N GLN A 228 21.45 -11.18 18.43
CA GLN A 228 20.43 -11.14 19.47
C GLN A 228 20.06 -9.73 19.93
N VAL A 229 18.84 -9.58 20.41
CA VAL A 229 18.34 -8.42 21.13
C VAL A 229 17.98 -8.78 22.58
N THR A 230 18.12 -7.82 23.50
CA THR A 230 17.82 -8.01 24.92
C THR A 230 16.43 -7.49 25.31
N GLY A 231 15.67 -8.28 26.07
CA GLY A 231 14.46 -7.75 26.69
C GLY A 231 13.71 -8.83 27.44
N ASN A 232 12.61 -8.43 28.08
CA ASN A 232 11.66 -9.36 28.67
C ASN A 232 10.26 -9.04 28.14
N ILE A 233 9.76 -9.89 27.25
CA ILE A 233 8.43 -9.75 26.64
C ILE A 233 7.29 -10.01 27.64
N GLU A 234 7.58 -10.68 28.76
CA GLU A 234 6.58 -10.99 29.78
C GLU A 234 6.25 -9.80 30.69
N LEU A 235 7.13 -8.78 30.71
CA LEU A 235 6.91 -7.57 31.49
C LEU A 235 5.89 -6.66 30.78
N LEU A 236 4.63 -6.77 31.21
CA LEU A 236 3.54 -5.99 30.62
C LEU A 236 3.64 -4.50 30.97
N PRO A 237 3.43 -3.59 30.01
CA PRO A 237 3.40 -2.16 30.28
C PRO A 237 2.17 -1.79 31.13
N LYS A 238 2.33 -0.76 31.96
CA LYS A 238 1.20 -0.12 32.65
C LYS A 238 0.70 1.04 31.78
N PRO A 239 -0.50 0.95 31.17
CA PRO A 239 -1.02 2.01 30.33
C PRO A 239 -1.30 3.25 31.19
N GLU A 240 -0.94 4.43 30.68
CA GLU A 240 -1.39 5.70 31.25
C GLU A 240 -2.90 5.89 31.02
N GLU A 241 -3.55 6.76 31.78
CA GLU A 241 -4.96 7.11 31.57
C GLU A 241 -5.14 7.82 30.21
N PHE A 242 -6.19 7.45 29.47
CA PHE A 242 -6.43 7.99 28.12
C PHE A 242 -6.49 9.53 28.10
N GLU A 243 -7.16 10.12 29.09
CA GLU A 243 -7.30 11.59 29.21
C GLU A 243 -5.94 12.31 29.34
N HIS A 244 -4.96 11.69 29.99
CA HIS A 244 -3.61 12.26 30.12
C HIS A 244 -2.85 12.21 28.79
N LEU A 245 -3.05 11.15 28.00
CA LEU A 245 -2.46 11.03 26.67
C LEU A 245 -3.12 12.02 25.70
N LEU A 246 -4.45 12.14 25.75
CA LEU A 246 -5.22 13.08 24.93
C LEU A 246 -4.78 14.53 25.18
N ALA A 247 -4.58 14.91 26.44
CA ALA A 247 -4.13 16.26 26.81
C ALA A 247 -2.74 16.65 26.24
N ARG A 248 -1.94 15.67 25.78
CA ARG A 248 -0.62 15.90 25.18
C ARG A 248 -0.67 16.05 23.66
N VAL A 249 -1.80 15.76 23.01
CA VAL A 249 -1.93 15.80 21.53
C VAL A 249 -1.62 17.20 20.98
N ASP A 250 -2.12 18.25 21.63
CA ASP A 250 -1.87 19.65 21.25
C ASP A 250 -0.39 20.05 21.32
N GLN A 251 0.40 19.34 22.13
CA GLN A 251 1.84 19.56 22.32
C GLN A 251 2.69 18.62 21.47
N SER A 252 2.08 17.73 20.70
CA SER A 252 2.81 16.80 19.84
C SER A 252 3.58 17.55 18.74
N PRO A 253 4.79 17.11 18.36
CA PRO A 253 5.53 17.74 17.26
C PRO A 253 4.76 17.79 15.94
N ASN A 254 3.89 16.80 15.69
CA ASN A 254 3.02 16.76 14.52
C ASN A 254 2.02 17.93 14.45
N VAL A 255 1.47 18.35 15.60
CA VAL A 255 0.60 19.53 15.68
C VAL A 255 1.45 20.80 15.75
N PHE A 256 2.54 20.78 16.50
CA PHE A 256 3.41 21.95 16.71
C PHE A 256 4.10 22.43 15.43
N ARG A 257 4.42 21.55 14.46
CA ARG A 257 5.05 21.94 13.18
C ARG A 257 4.22 22.97 12.41
N TYR A 258 2.90 22.99 12.59
CA TYR A 258 2.01 23.95 11.94
C TYR A 258 2.26 25.39 12.38
N LEU A 259 2.83 25.62 13.57
CA LEU A 259 3.30 26.96 13.97
C LEU A 259 4.49 27.42 13.12
N SER A 260 5.44 26.53 12.83
CA SER A 260 6.55 26.81 11.91
C SER A 260 6.06 27.02 10.48
N GLN A 261 5.09 26.22 10.04
CA GLN A 261 4.44 26.37 8.74
C GLN A 261 3.71 27.72 8.63
N GLN A 262 2.96 28.10 9.65
CA GLN A 262 2.28 29.40 9.70
C GLN A 262 3.28 30.55 9.58
N ARG A 263 4.38 30.53 10.35
CA ARG A 263 5.44 31.56 10.28
C ARG A 263 6.04 31.69 8.88
N LEU A 264 6.25 30.56 8.19
CA LEU A 264 6.70 30.57 6.80
C LEU A 264 5.66 31.25 5.89
N ARG A 265 4.38 30.87 5.97
CA ARG A 265 3.32 31.47 5.14
C ARG A 265 3.13 32.96 5.41
N GLU A 266 3.26 33.40 6.66
CA GLU A 266 3.26 34.82 7.03
C GLU A 266 4.46 35.58 6.45
N ALA A 267 5.65 34.96 6.45
CA ALA A 267 6.85 35.57 5.86
C ALA A 267 6.74 35.66 4.33
N GLU A 268 6.21 34.64 3.67
CA GLU A 268 5.92 34.62 2.23
C GLU A 268 4.89 35.69 1.86
N LEU A 269 3.80 35.85 2.63
CA LEU A 269 2.82 36.91 2.42
C LEU A 269 3.47 38.30 2.54
N ARG A 270 4.32 38.51 3.55
CA ARG A 270 5.08 39.77 3.73
C ARG A 270 6.08 40.03 2.62
N LEU A 271 6.64 38.99 2.00
CA LEU A 271 7.50 39.07 0.82
C LEU A 271 6.68 39.43 -0.42
N ALA A 272 5.57 38.74 -0.69
CA ALA A 272 4.68 39.03 -1.80
C ALA A 272 4.15 40.48 -1.77
N GLN A 273 3.81 40.99 -0.57
CA GLN A 273 3.45 42.39 -0.36
C GLN A 273 4.60 43.36 -0.61
N ALA A 274 5.85 42.98 -0.31
CA ALA A 274 7.02 43.80 -0.63
C ALA A 274 7.29 43.81 -2.14
N ASP A 275 7.06 42.69 -2.83
CA ASP A 275 7.22 42.55 -4.27
C ASP A 275 6.26 43.41 -5.09
N ALA A 276 5.12 43.79 -4.51
CA ALA A 276 4.22 44.80 -5.07
C ALA A 276 4.90 46.16 -5.31
N LYS A 277 5.99 46.47 -4.60
CA LYS A 277 6.75 47.72 -4.74
C LYS A 277 7.86 47.52 -5.76
N PRO A 278 7.90 48.26 -6.88
CA PRO A 278 8.96 48.12 -7.87
C PRO A 278 10.32 48.58 -7.31
N ASN A 279 11.39 47.94 -7.79
CA ASN A 279 12.76 48.32 -7.47
C ASN A 279 13.14 49.60 -8.21
N TRP A 280 13.97 50.44 -7.60
CA TRP A 280 14.51 51.62 -8.27
C TRP A 280 15.86 51.28 -8.88
N ARG A 281 16.15 51.78 -10.07
CA ARG A 281 17.48 51.67 -10.68
C ARG A 281 18.15 53.03 -10.63
N VAL A 282 19.36 53.09 -10.12
CA VAL A 282 20.19 54.30 -10.14
C VAL A 282 21.35 54.02 -11.08
N ASN A 283 21.69 54.97 -11.95
CA ASN A 283 22.86 54.88 -12.80
C ASN A 283 23.71 56.17 -12.68
N ALA A 284 25.01 55.99 -12.86
CA ALA A 284 25.98 57.07 -12.90
C ALA A 284 27.06 56.71 -13.93
N GLY A 285 27.55 57.69 -14.68
CA GLY A 285 28.46 57.44 -15.79
C GLY A 285 29.15 58.69 -16.30
N ILE A 286 30.08 58.47 -17.21
CA ILE A 286 30.83 59.51 -17.91
C ILE A 286 30.52 59.35 -19.40
N ARG A 287 30.23 60.48 -20.05
CA ARG A 287 29.94 60.58 -21.47
C ARG A 287 31.02 61.38 -22.18
N ARG A 288 31.52 60.84 -23.28
CA ARG A 288 32.42 61.52 -24.23
C ARG A 288 31.60 62.01 -25.41
N ILE A 289 31.73 63.29 -25.75
CA ILE A 289 31.00 63.93 -26.86
C ILE A 289 32.02 64.34 -27.92
N GLU A 290 32.15 63.54 -28.98
CA GLU A 290 33.23 63.73 -29.96
C GLU A 290 33.06 65.02 -30.78
N GLY A 291 31.82 65.47 -31.00
CA GLY A 291 31.51 66.67 -31.77
C GLY A 291 32.04 68.00 -31.21
N ILE A 292 32.43 68.02 -29.93
CA ILE A 292 33.01 69.19 -29.24
C ILE A 292 34.26 68.85 -28.42
N ASP A 293 34.75 67.61 -28.49
CA ASP A 293 35.92 67.12 -27.73
C ASP A 293 35.80 67.27 -26.19
N GLU A 294 34.58 67.19 -25.64
CA GLU A 294 34.33 67.35 -24.20
C GLU A 294 33.85 66.07 -23.50
N GLN A 295 33.91 66.09 -22.16
CA GLN A 295 33.38 65.03 -21.29
C GLN A 295 32.30 65.59 -20.37
N ALA A 296 31.23 64.82 -20.18
CA ALA A 296 30.12 65.15 -19.30
C ALA A 296 29.85 64.03 -18.29
N PHE A 297 29.40 64.39 -17.10
CA PHE A 297 28.86 63.43 -16.13
C PHE A 297 27.37 63.20 -16.38
N VAL A 298 26.94 61.95 -16.32
CA VAL A 298 25.53 61.58 -16.46
C VAL A 298 25.11 60.78 -15.25
N ALA A 299 23.97 61.15 -14.65
CA ALA A 299 23.33 60.36 -13.62
C ALA A 299 21.81 60.36 -13.82
N GLY A 300 21.19 59.27 -13.41
CA GLY A 300 19.76 59.07 -13.59
C GLY A 300 19.18 58.11 -12.55
N ILE A 301 17.87 58.24 -12.36
CA ILE A 301 17.08 57.32 -11.55
C ILE A 301 15.89 56.86 -12.38
N THR A 302 15.72 55.54 -12.48
CA THR A 302 14.54 54.92 -13.07
C THR A 302 13.62 54.42 -11.95
N ILE A 303 12.44 55.02 -11.87
CA ILE A 303 11.40 54.64 -10.91
C ILE A 303 10.23 54.03 -11.69
N PRO A 304 10.06 52.70 -11.69
CA PRO A 304 8.92 52.08 -12.35
C PRO A 304 7.61 52.43 -11.64
N LEU A 305 6.56 52.74 -12.39
CA LEU A 305 5.22 53.02 -11.87
C LEU A 305 4.36 51.75 -11.98
N ALA A 306 4.13 51.07 -10.85
CA ALA A 306 3.37 49.82 -10.79
C ALA A 306 1.85 50.06 -10.85
N MET A 307 1.33 50.33 -12.05
CA MET A 307 -0.08 50.67 -12.28
C MET A 307 -1.00 49.44 -12.36
N ARG A 308 -0.57 48.39 -13.07
CA ARG A 308 -1.39 47.19 -13.33
C ARG A 308 -0.90 45.95 -12.61
N ASN A 309 0.41 45.73 -12.60
CA ASN A 309 1.04 44.61 -11.90
C ASN A 309 1.56 45.10 -10.55
N ARG A 310 0.80 44.79 -9.49
CA ARG A 310 1.13 45.06 -8.09
C ARG A 310 1.33 43.75 -7.32
N ASN A 311 1.67 42.67 -8.03
CA ASN A 311 1.72 41.33 -7.49
C ASN A 311 0.40 40.87 -6.83
N GLN A 312 -0.75 41.34 -7.32
CA GLN A 312 -2.06 41.07 -6.70
C GLN A 312 -2.39 39.57 -6.62
N GLY A 313 -2.00 38.80 -7.65
CA GLY A 313 -2.17 37.35 -7.67
C GLY A 313 -1.30 36.64 -6.64
N GLY A 314 0.00 36.96 -6.58
CA GLY A 314 0.91 36.37 -5.60
C GLY A 314 0.53 36.71 -4.14
N ILE A 315 -0.03 37.91 -3.89
CA ILE A 315 -0.56 38.26 -2.57
C ILE A 315 -1.81 37.43 -2.24
N ALA A 316 -2.73 37.25 -3.19
CA ALA A 316 -3.92 36.42 -2.99
C ALA A 316 -3.55 34.96 -2.73
N GLU A 317 -2.60 34.41 -3.49
CA GLU A 317 -2.05 33.06 -3.32
C GLU A 317 -1.42 32.89 -1.92
N ALA A 318 -0.50 33.77 -1.53
CA ALA A 318 0.17 33.68 -0.23
C ALA A 318 -0.83 33.81 0.93
N ARG A 319 -1.88 34.62 0.77
CA ARG A 319 -2.95 34.74 1.77
C ARG A 319 -3.78 33.46 1.87
N ALA A 320 -4.17 32.87 0.75
CA ALA A 320 -4.93 31.62 0.75
C ALA A 320 -4.12 30.47 1.38
N LYS A 321 -2.83 30.37 1.05
CA LYS A 321 -1.90 29.40 1.67
C LYS A 321 -1.80 29.58 3.18
N LEU A 322 -1.75 30.82 3.69
CA LEU A 322 -1.75 31.09 5.13
C LEU A 322 -3.08 30.66 5.79
N GLN A 323 -4.21 30.95 5.14
CA GLN A 323 -5.54 30.59 5.66
C GLN A 323 -5.77 29.06 5.72
N GLY A 324 -5.13 28.28 4.84
CA GLY A 324 -5.23 26.82 4.86
C GLY A 324 -4.52 26.14 6.03
N VAL A 325 -3.53 26.79 6.65
CA VAL A 325 -2.69 26.17 7.71
C VAL A 325 -3.52 25.73 8.92
N ASP A 326 -4.53 26.51 9.33
CA ASP A 326 -5.38 26.15 10.47
C ASP A 326 -6.27 24.94 10.16
N ALA A 327 -6.78 24.83 8.93
CA ALA A 327 -7.58 23.69 8.52
C ALA A 327 -6.75 22.40 8.52
N ASP A 328 -5.52 22.46 7.99
CA ASP A 328 -4.58 21.33 8.01
C ASP A 328 -4.22 20.93 9.45
N ARG A 329 -3.99 21.91 10.35
CA ARG A 329 -3.71 21.65 11.77
C ARG A 329 -4.86 20.88 12.43
N ILE A 330 -6.11 21.35 12.24
CA ILE A 330 -7.30 20.72 12.82
C ILE A 330 -7.47 19.30 12.28
N ALA A 331 -7.26 19.09 10.97
CA ALA A 331 -7.34 17.78 10.35
C ALA A 331 -6.31 16.80 10.94
N THR A 332 -5.04 17.23 11.08
CA THR A 332 -3.99 16.40 11.71
C THR A 332 -4.28 16.11 13.17
N GLN A 333 -4.79 17.09 13.92
CA GLN A 333 -5.18 16.88 15.32
C GLN A 333 -6.25 15.79 15.44
N LEU A 334 -7.34 15.89 14.66
CA LEU A 334 -8.42 14.90 14.66
C LEU A 334 -7.93 13.49 14.30
N GLN A 335 -7.00 13.40 13.34
CA GLN A 335 -6.37 12.13 12.96
C GLN A 335 -5.57 11.52 14.12
N ILE A 336 -4.76 12.33 14.82
CA ILE A 336 -3.97 11.86 15.97
C ILE A 336 -4.88 11.41 17.11
N GLU A 337 -5.92 12.18 17.43
CA GLU A 337 -6.89 11.82 18.47
C GLU A 337 -7.58 10.48 18.16
N THR A 338 -8.00 10.29 16.90
CA THR A 338 -8.64 9.05 16.43
C THR A 338 -7.68 7.85 16.52
N HIS A 339 -6.44 8.02 16.03
CA HIS A 339 -5.42 6.97 16.09
C HIS A 339 -5.04 6.62 17.53
N LEU A 340 -4.89 7.64 18.40
CA LEU A 340 -4.58 7.45 19.81
C LEU A 340 -5.68 6.63 20.50
N PHE A 341 -6.96 6.95 20.25
CA PHE A 341 -8.07 6.18 20.80
C PHE A 341 -8.04 4.72 20.34
N ALA A 342 -7.88 4.48 19.04
CA ALA A 342 -7.83 3.12 18.49
C ALA A 342 -6.69 2.30 19.09
N ARG A 343 -5.46 2.86 19.13
CA ARG A 343 -4.28 2.18 19.71
C ARG A 343 -4.40 1.97 21.20
N TYR A 344 -5.07 2.88 21.91
CA TYR A 344 -5.34 2.72 23.33
C TYR A 344 -6.28 1.53 23.59
N GLN A 345 -7.38 1.41 22.82
CA GLN A 345 -8.30 0.27 22.95
C GLN A 345 -7.63 -1.06 22.60
N GLU A 346 -6.81 -1.07 21.55
CA GLU A 346 -6.01 -2.23 21.16
C GLU A 346 -5.05 -2.65 22.28
N LEU A 347 -4.31 -1.71 22.87
CA LEU A 347 -3.42 -1.98 24.01
C LEU A 347 -4.18 -2.55 25.21
N GLN A 348 -5.33 -1.97 25.58
CA GLN A 348 -6.16 -2.47 26.68
C GLN A 348 -6.64 -3.91 26.41
N HIS A 349 -7.08 -4.18 25.19
CA HIS A 349 -7.53 -5.50 24.78
C HIS A 349 -6.39 -6.54 24.84
N SER A 350 -5.22 -6.23 24.26
CA SER A 350 -4.05 -7.12 24.30
C SER A 350 -3.52 -7.36 25.71
N LEU A 351 -3.57 -6.35 26.59
CA LEU A 351 -3.22 -6.50 28.00
C LEU A 351 -4.20 -7.41 28.75
N HIS A 352 -5.50 -7.30 28.47
CA HIS A 352 -6.49 -8.18 29.07
C HIS A 352 -6.32 -9.62 28.58
N GLN A 353 -6.20 -9.83 27.26
CA GLN A 353 -5.94 -11.15 26.68
C GLN A 353 -4.70 -11.81 27.28
N THR A 354 -3.57 -11.10 27.33
CA THR A 354 -2.32 -11.65 27.87
C THR A 354 -2.45 -12.02 29.35
N LYS A 355 -3.15 -11.20 30.16
CA LYS A 355 -3.40 -11.53 31.57
C LYS A 355 -4.27 -12.78 31.71
N THR A 356 -5.36 -12.88 30.95
CA THR A 356 -6.24 -14.07 31.00
C THR A 356 -5.50 -15.32 30.54
N LEU A 357 -4.72 -15.24 29.46
CA LEU A 357 -3.92 -16.37 28.99
C LEU A 357 -2.89 -16.82 30.03
N ARG A 358 -2.18 -15.87 30.66
CA ARG A 358 -1.13 -16.16 31.65
C ARG A 358 -1.66 -16.63 32.99
N ASP A 359 -2.68 -15.96 33.52
CA ASP A 359 -3.11 -16.13 34.91
C ASP A 359 -4.23 -17.18 35.05
N GLU A 360 -4.99 -17.44 33.98
CA GLU A 360 -6.15 -18.34 34.01
C GLU A 360 -6.01 -19.55 33.09
N VAL A 361 -5.60 -19.37 31.82
CA VAL A 361 -5.60 -20.45 30.82
C VAL A 361 -4.37 -21.33 30.97
N LEU A 362 -3.17 -20.75 30.89
CA LEU A 362 -1.90 -21.50 30.88
C LEU A 362 -1.74 -22.40 32.12
N PRO A 363 -2.00 -21.95 33.37
CA PRO A 363 -1.88 -22.83 34.53
C PRO A 363 -2.86 -24.01 34.51
N ARG A 364 -4.03 -23.86 33.88
CA ARG A 364 -5.01 -24.95 33.74
C ARG A 364 -4.58 -25.96 32.69
N VAL A 365 -4.04 -25.50 31.57
CA VAL A 365 -3.51 -26.37 30.50
C VAL A 365 -2.25 -27.09 30.98
N GLU A 366 -1.37 -26.42 31.73
CA GLU A 366 -0.19 -27.06 32.35
C GLU A 366 -0.58 -28.13 33.37
N GLN A 367 -1.60 -27.88 34.19
CA GLN A 367 -2.12 -28.88 35.12
C GLN A 367 -2.75 -30.06 34.38
N ALA A 368 -3.55 -29.81 33.34
CA ALA A 368 -4.12 -30.86 32.49
C ALA A 368 -3.03 -31.74 31.86
N LEU A 369 -1.98 -31.10 31.30
CA LEU A 369 -0.82 -31.79 30.74
C LEU A 369 -0.11 -32.67 31.79
N ALA A 370 0.07 -32.18 33.02
CA ALA A 370 0.70 -32.96 34.08
C ALA A 370 -0.16 -34.18 34.50
N ASP A 371 -1.48 -34.01 34.53
CA ASP A 371 -2.43 -35.07 34.85
C ASP A 371 -2.48 -36.12 33.73
N THR A 372 -2.49 -35.70 32.46
CA THR A 372 -2.46 -36.61 31.30
C THR A 372 -1.15 -37.35 31.16
N GLN A 373 0.00 -36.69 31.39
CA GLN A 373 1.30 -37.36 31.45
C GLN A 373 1.34 -38.44 32.54
N SER A 374 0.77 -38.17 33.72
CA SER A 374 0.69 -39.13 34.82
C SER A 374 -0.23 -40.32 34.51
N ALA A 375 -1.38 -40.06 33.88
CA ALA A 375 -2.33 -41.09 33.45
C ALA A 375 -1.76 -41.96 32.32
N TYR A 376 -1.04 -41.35 31.37
CA TYR A 376 -0.33 -42.03 30.29
C TYR A 376 0.79 -42.92 30.84
N ALA A 377 1.63 -42.40 31.75
CA ALA A 377 2.68 -43.19 32.41
C ALA A 377 2.12 -44.39 33.19
N SER A 378 0.94 -44.24 33.80
CA SER A 378 0.24 -45.30 34.53
C SER A 378 -0.51 -46.30 33.64
N GLY A 379 -0.55 -46.07 32.31
CA GLY A 379 -1.26 -46.92 31.35
C GLY A 379 -2.78 -46.84 31.42
N ILE A 380 -3.31 -45.81 32.07
CA ILE A 380 -4.75 -45.56 32.21
C ILE A 380 -5.31 -44.92 30.92
N MET A 381 -4.47 -44.21 30.17
CA MET A 381 -4.83 -43.49 28.96
C MET A 381 -3.86 -43.83 27.82
N GLY A 382 -4.37 -43.92 26.59
CA GLY A 382 -3.57 -44.06 25.36
C GLY A 382 -3.01 -42.71 24.90
N CYS A 383 -2.11 -42.72 23.92
CA CYS A 383 -1.46 -41.51 23.42
C CYS A 383 -2.43 -40.46 22.86
N SER A 384 -3.62 -40.87 22.42
CA SER A 384 -4.66 -40.00 21.87
C SER A 384 -5.19 -38.96 22.87
N GLY A 385 -5.19 -39.26 24.17
CA GLY A 385 -5.65 -38.31 25.19
C GLY A 385 -4.60 -37.28 25.64
N ALA A 386 -3.31 -37.51 25.31
CA ALA A 386 -2.24 -36.56 25.60
C ALA A 386 -1.98 -35.59 24.42
N SER A 387 -2.46 -35.93 23.21
CA SER A 387 -2.35 -35.09 22.02
C SER A 387 -3.59 -34.23 21.74
N SER A 388 -4.74 -34.54 22.35
CA SER A 388 -6.04 -33.88 22.05
C SER A 388 -6.33 -32.63 22.90
N GLU A 389 -5.51 -32.31 23.90
CA GLU A 389 -5.84 -31.21 24.84
C GLU A 389 -5.58 -29.79 24.28
N ASN A 390 -5.01 -29.68 23.08
CA ASN A 390 -4.80 -28.38 22.43
C ASN A 390 -5.98 -27.89 21.58
N ASP A 391 -7.05 -28.68 21.41
CA ASP A 391 -7.98 -28.43 20.30
C ASP A 391 -9.46 -28.24 20.71
N ASP A 392 -9.86 -28.55 21.96
CA ASP A 392 -11.28 -28.73 22.31
C ASP A 392 -11.94 -27.66 23.20
N SER A 393 -11.24 -26.61 23.65
CA SER A 393 -11.81 -25.69 24.66
C SER A 393 -12.56 -24.48 24.11
N ALA A 394 -13.42 -24.64 23.08
CA ALA A 394 -14.27 -23.51 22.65
C ALA A 394 -15.54 -23.84 21.83
N LYS A 395 -16.38 -24.82 22.16
CA LYS A 395 -17.74 -24.87 21.54
C LYS A 395 -18.88 -25.21 22.52
N ASN A 396 -19.73 -24.19 22.74
CA ASN A 396 -21.03 -24.30 23.38
C ASN A 396 -22.00 -25.17 22.55
N GLY A 397 -22.89 -25.85 23.27
CA GLY A 397 -23.73 -26.91 22.77
C GLY A 397 -24.79 -26.50 21.75
N HIS A 398 -24.97 -27.38 20.77
CA HIS A 398 -26.26 -27.80 20.23
C HIS A 398 -26.14 -29.30 19.93
N GLY A 399 -27.15 -30.07 20.33
CA GLY A 399 -27.15 -31.51 20.18
C GLY A 399 -27.16 -31.91 18.70
N GLU A 400 -26.08 -32.53 18.24
CA GLU A 400 -26.04 -33.31 17.02
C GLU A 400 -25.62 -34.74 17.34
N VAL A 401 -26.26 -35.66 16.62
CA VAL A 401 -26.07 -37.10 16.76
C VAL A 401 -24.63 -37.41 16.34
N ALA A 402 -23.81 -37.89 17.27
CA ALA A 402 -22.43 -38.27 16.98
C ALA A 402 -22.39 -39.31 15.85
N GLU A 403 -21.92 -38.90 14.67
CA GLU A 403 -21.50 -39.84 13.65
C GLU A 403 -20.28 -40.60 14.17
N ILE A 404 -20.33 -41.92 14.14
CA ILE A 404 -19.27 -42.79 14.65
C ILE A 404 -18.05 -42.61 13.73
N GLU A 405 -16.93 -42.14 14.29
CA GLU A 405 -15.68 -42.01 13.55
C GLU A 405 -15.30 -43.32 12.84
N PRO A 406 -14.84 -43.25 11.58
CA PRO A 406 -14.41 -44.43 10.86
C PRO A 406 -13.17 -45.05 11.51
N VAL A 407 -13.24 -46.35 11.80
CA VAL A 407 -12.08 -47.11 12.29
C VAL A 407 -10.97 -47.07 11.23
N LYS A 408 -9.80 -46.55 11.60
CA LYS A 408 -8.63 -46.48 10.71
C LYS A 408 -7.71 -47.70 10.88
N GLY A 409 -7.06 -48.12 9.80
CA GLY A 409 -6.11 -49.23 9.78
C GLY A 409 -4.65 -48.78 9.94
N PRO A 410 -3.70 -49.73 9.85
CA PRO A 410 -2.26 -49.47 9.98
C PRO A 410 -1.70 -48.46 8.97
N ASN A 411 -2.32 -48.34 7.79
CA ASN A 411 -1.94 -47.41 6.74
C ASN A 411 -2.72 -46.09 6.79
N ARG A 412 -3.35 -45.79 7.94
CA ARG A 412 -4.18 -44.59 8.18
C ARG A 412 -5.40 -44.48 7.27
N GLY A 413 -5.77 -45.56 6.57
CA GLY A 413 -6.96 -45.64 5.73
C GLY A 413 -8.19 -46.10 6.51
N ARG A 414 -9.38 -45.88 5.97
CA ARG A 414 -10.65 -46.35 6.52
C ARG A 414 -10.77 -47.86 6.37
N LEU A 415 -11.06 -48.57 7.46
CA LEU A 415 -11.33 -50.01 7.44
C LEU A 415 -12.77 -50.29 7.02
N LEU A 416 -12.90 -51.14 6.01
CA LEU A 416 -14.15 -51.68 5.50
C LEU A 416 -14.18 -53.18 5.80
N ILE A 417 -14.95 -53.53 6.83
CA ILE A 417 -14.97 -54.88 7.40
C ILE A 417 -16.13 -55.67 6.77
N GLY A 418 -15.83 -56.86 6.26
CA GLY A 418 -16.77 -57.78 5.62
C GLY A 418 -16.66 -59.19 6.19
N GLY A 419 -16.65 -59.34 7.51
CA GLY A 419 -16.32 -60.58 8.22
C GLY A 419 -14.82 -60.68 8.47
N ASP A 420 -14.21 -61.81 8.12
CA ASP A 420 -12.75 -62.00 8.21
C ASP A 420 -11.98 -61.20 7.15
N PHE A 421 -12.66 -60.76 6.07
CA PHE A 421 -12.10 -59.95 5.00
C PHE A 421 -12.20 -58.46 5.35
N VAL A 422 -11.06 -57.78 5.40
CA VAL A 422 -10.96 -56.36 5.73
C VAL A 422 -10.19 -55.65 4.63
N LEU A 423 -10.79 -54.58 4.10
CA LEU A 423 -10.18 -53.68 3.13
C LEU A 423 -9.88 -52.35 3.81
N GLU A 424 -8.64 -51.91 3.77
CA GLU A 424 -8.23 -50.58 4.21
C GLU A 424 -8.09 -49.66 3.00
N LEU A 425 -8.84 -48.56 2.96
CA LEU A 425 -8.80 -47.56 1.88
C LEU A 425 -8.24 -46.24 2.41
N ALA A 426 -7.10 -45.78 1.89
CA ALA A 426 -6.51 -44.48 2.23
C ALA A 426 -6.46 -43.56 1.01
N ILE A 427 -6.66 -42.26 1.21
CA ILE A 427 -6.27 -41.23 0.24
C ILE A 427 -4.82 -40.85 0.56
N PHE A 428 -3.94 -40.90 -0.43
CA PHE A 428 -2.52 -40.62 -0.29
C PHE A 428 -2.12 -39.40 -1.12
N GLU A 429 -1.53 -38.39 -0.49
CA GLU A 429 -1.35 -37.05 -1.08
C GLU A 429 0.10 -36.53 -0.98
N THR A 430 0.96 -37.24 -0.23
CA THR A 430 2.32 -36.77 0.03
C THR A 430 3.24 -37.04 -1.16
N GLY A 431 3.66 -35.98 -1.87
CA GLY A 431 4.65 -36.07 -2.95
C GLY A 431 4.11 -36.63 -4.27
N VAL A 432 2.80 -36.86 -4.38
CA VAL A 432 2.07 -37.28 -5.59
C VAL A 432 0.70 -36.64 -5.61
N PRO A 433 0.04 -36.46 -6.77
CA PRO A 433 -1.38 -36.09 -6.80
C PRO A 433 -2.22 -37.07 -5.96
N PRO A 434 -3.23 -36.59 -5.21
CA PRO A 434 -4.05 -37.43 -4.34
C PRO A 434 -4.58 -38.67 -5.07
N GLU A 435 -4.40 -39.84 -4.49
CA GLU A 435 -4.84 -41.11 -5.08
C GLU A 435 -5.31 -42.09 -4.00
N PHE A 436 -6.20 -43.01 -4.34
CA PHE A 436 -6.53 -44.09 -3.40
C PHE A 436 -5.46 -45.17 -3.37
N ARG A 437 -5.22 -45.70 -2.18
CA ARG A 437 -4.46 -46.92 -1.96
C ARG A 437 -5.26 -47.89 -1.12
N VAL A 438 -5.19 -49.16 -1.50
CA VAL A 438 -5.95 -50.24 -0.89
C VAL A 438 -5.03 -51.34 -0.39
N TRP A 439 -5.20 -51.72 0.87
CA TRP A 439 -4.59 -52.91 1.47
C TRP A 439 -5.68 -53.87 1.91
N VAL A 440 -5.41 -55.17 1.83
CA VAL A 440 -6.41 -56.20 2.12
C VAL A 440 -5.84 -57.21 3.09
N THR A 441 -6.63 -57.54 4.11
CA THR A 441 -6.34 -58.64 5.03
C THR A 441 -7.51 -59.61 5.06
N ASN A 442 -7.21 -60.88 5.32
CA ASN A 442 -8.22 -61.91 5.54
C ASN A 442 -7.82 -62.78 6.73
N ALA A 443 -8.70 -62.90 7.72
CA ALA A 443 -8.45 -63.58 9.00
C ALA A 443 -7.16 -63.09 9.70
N GLY A 444 -6.87 -61.78 9.58
CA GLY A 444 -5.70 -61.14 10.18
C GLY A 444 -4.38 -61.30 9.43
N ALA A 445 -4.34 -62.03 8.31
CA ALA A 445 -3.16 -62.13 7.44
C ALA A 445 -3.31 -61.25 6.20
N ALA A 446 -2.21 -60.62 5.75
CA ALA A 446 -2.18 -59.85 4.51
C ALA A 446 -2.50 -60.74 3.30
N VAL A 447 -3.33 -60.23 2.40
CA VAL A 447 -3.65 -60.86 1.12
C VAL A 447 -2.77 -60.21 0.04
N ALA A 448 -2.17 -61.01 -0.84
CA ALA A 448 -1.38 -60.48 -1.94
C ALA A 448 -2.27 -59.61 -2.85
N PRO A 449 -1.84 -58.41 -3.28
CA PRO A 449 -2.64 -57.53 -4.14
C PRO A 449 -3.13 -58.21 -5.43
N GLU A 450 -2.33 -59.12 -5.99
CA GLU A 450 -2.65 -59.90 -7.20
C GLU A 450 -3.86 -60.84 -7.04
N ASP A 451 -4.18 -61.24 -5.81
CA ASP A 451 -5.29 -62.16 -5.50
C ASP A 451 -6.64 -61.44 -5.34
N VAL A 452 -6.66 -60.10 -5.38
CA VAL A 452 -7.85 -59.28 -5.11
C VAL A 452 -8.11 -58.31 -6.26
N SER A 453 -9.36 -58.26 -6.72
CA SER A 453 -9.83 -57.23 -7.64
C SER A 453 -10.70 -56.23 -6.89
N VAL A 454 -10.38 -54.95 -6.97
CA VAL A 454 -11.12 -53.87 -6.32
C VAL A 454 -11.59 -52.87 -7.36
N HIS A 455 -12.80 -52.37 -7.19
CA HIS A 455 -13.36 -51.28 -7.96
C HIS A 455 -14.09 -50.33 -7.01
N ALA A 456 -13.88 -49.03 -7.18
CA ALA A 456 -14.54 -48.01 -6.38
C ALA A 456 -15.22 -46.99 -7.27
N THR A 457 -16.43 -46.58 -6.88
CA THR A 457 -17.18 -45.49 -7.51
C THR A 457 -17.33 -44.37 -6.49
N LEU A 458 -16.84 -43.17 -6.81
CA LEU A 458 -17.11 -41.96 -6.05
C LEU A 458 -18.30 -41.24 -6.63
N THR A 459 -19.36 -41.03 -5.85
CA THR A 459 -20.50 -40.19 -6.26
C THR A 459 -20.41 -38.85 -5.55
N ARG A 460 -20.09 -37.79 -6.30
CA ARG A 460 -19.98 -36.40 -5.81
C ARG A 460 -21.33 -35.69 -5.87
N LEU A 461 -21.39 -34.49 -5.28
CA LEU A 461 -22.57 -33.63 -5.35
C LEU A 461 -22.94 -33.34 -6.82
N GLY A 462 -24.23 -33.46 -7.15
CA GLY A 462 -24.72 -33.31 -8.53
C GLY A 462 -24.69 -34.60 -9.35
N ASP A 463 -24.56 -35.77 -8.71
CA ASP A 463 -24.55 -37.11 -9.35
C ASP A 463 -23.36 -37.37 -10.30
N VAL A 464 -22.27 -36.59 -10.18
CA VAL A 464 -21.01 -36.84 -10.88
C VAL A 464 -20.35 -38.11 -10.32
N LYS A 465 -19.95 -39.03 -11.20
CA LYS A 465 -19.37 -40.33 -10.81
C LYS A 465 -17.96 -40.50 -11.35
N ASP A 466 -17.01 -40.69 -10.44
CA ASP A 466 -15.65 -41.09 -10.78
C ASP A 466 -15.53 -42.62 -10.57
N GLU A 467 -15.22 -43.35 -11.64
CA GLU A 467 -15.00 -44.80 -11.60
C GLU A 467 -13.50 -45.08 -11.48
N ILE A 468 -13.10 -45.80 -10.45
CA ILE A 468 -11.70 -45.99 -10.08
C ILE A 468 -11.35 -47.47 -10.22
N SER A 469 -10.36 -47.74 -11.05
CA SER A 469 -9.74 -49.07 -11.14
C SER A 469 -8.46 -49.09 -10.33
N PHE A 470 -8.05 -50.29 -9.92
CA PHE A 470 -6.89 -50.47 -9.07
C PHE A 470 -5.88 -51.39 -9.72
N ASP A 471 -4.63 -50.92 -9.81
CA ASP A 471 -3.49 -51.67 -10.31
C ASP A 471 -2.57 -52.10 -9.17
N VAL A 472 -1.89 -53.25 -9.34
CA VAL A 472 -0.95 -53.76 -8.34
C VAL A 472 0.32 -52.92 -8.31
N GLN A 473 0.69 -52.44 -7.12
CA GLN A 473 1.97 -51.77 -6.88
C GLN A 473 2.56 -52.24 -5.55
N ASP A 474 3.67 -52.97 -5.64
CA ASP A 474 4.38 -53.53 -4.49
C ASP A 474 3.45 -54.32 -3.55
N ASP A 475 3.15 -53.78 -2.36
CA ASP A 475 2.33 -54.40 -1.33
C ASP A 475 0.89 -53.87 -1.25
N PHE A 476 0.46 -53.01 -2.20
CA PHE A 476 -0.88 -52.43 -2.24
C PHE A 476 -1.49 -52.37 -3.65
N LEU A 477 -2.77 -52.02 -3.68
CA LEU A 477 -3.53 -51.71 -4.88
C LEU A 477 -3.63 -50.19 -5.02
N ARG A 478 -3.09 -49.63 -6.10
CA ARG A 478 -3.08 -48.19 -6.41
C ARG A 478 -4.23 -47.83 -7.32
N GLY A 479 -5.01 -46.81 -6.96
CA GLY A 479 -6.04 -46.24 -7.81
C GLY A 479 -5.45 -45.55 -9.05
N ASP A 480 -6.09 -45.72 -10.20
CA ASP A 480 -5.69 -45.14 -11.48
C ASP A 480 -6.10 -43.67 -11.68
N THR A 481 -6.88 -43.13 -10.74
CA THR A 481 -7.56 -41.84 -10.84
C THR A 481 -7.09 -40.88 -9.74
N VAL A 482 -6.80 -39.64 -10.11
CA VAL A 482 -6.47 -38.56 -9.17
C VAL A 482 -7.75 -38.07 -8.46
N ILE A 483 -7.71 -38.02 -7.13
CA ILE A 483 -8.83 -37.61 -6.29
C ILE A 483 -8.72 -36.11 -6.01
N TYR A 484 -9.39 -35.28 -6.80
CA TYR A 484 -9.37 -33.84 -6.57
C TYR A 484 -10.19 -33.44 -5.33
N GLU A 485 -9.72 -32.40 -4.65
CA GLU A 485 -10.42 -31.79 -3.52
C GLU A 485 -11.65 -30.96 -3.99
N PRO A 486 -12.68 -30.75 -3.14
CA PRO A 486 -12.81 -31.32 -1.80
C PRO A 486 -13.09 -32.83 -1.85
N HIS A 487 -12.70 -33.57 -0.82
CA HIS A 487 -12.99 -35.01 -0.69
C HIS A 487 -14.43 -35.28 -0.25
N SER A 488 -15.37 -34.57 -0.89
CA SER A 488 -16.81 -34.63 -0.67
C SER A 488 -17.49 -35.59 -1.65
N PHE A 489 -17.68 -36.84 -1.23
CA PHE A 489 -18.31 -37.88 -2.05
C PHE A 489 -18.88 -39.04 -1.23
N VAL A 490 -19.80 -39.78 -1.85
CA VAL A 490 -20.21 -41.10 -1.39
C VAL A 490 -19.34 -42.15 -2.08
N VAL A 491 -18.57 -42.89 -1.31
CA VAL A 491 -17.73 -43.98 -1.80
C VAL A 491 -18.57 -45.26 -1.86
N SER A 492 -18.56 -45.96 -3.00
CA SER A 492 -19.08 -47.32 -3.13
C SER A 492 -17.94 -48.23 -3.60
N ILE A 493 -17.61 -49.29 -2.86
CA ILE A 493 -16.51 -50.20 -3.19
C ILE A 493 -17.05 -51.60 -3.42
N GLU A 494 -16.58 -52.26 -4.47
CA GLU A 494 -16.74 -53.69 -4.72
C GLU A 494 -15.35 -54.35 -4.75
N ALA A 495 -15.14 -55.36 -3.90
CA ALA A 495 -13.91 -56.16 -3.87
C ALA A 495 -14.22 -57.64 -4.10
N LYS A 496 -13.39 -58.32 -4.89
CA LYS A 496 -13.50 -59.74 -5.22
C LYS A 496 -12.24 -60.48 -4.80
N HIS A 497 -12.40 -61.52 -4.00
CA HIS A 497 -11.30 -62.38 -3.55
C HIS A 497 -11.79 -63.83 -3.43
N ARG A 498 -11.06 -64.79 -4.02
CA ARG A 498 -11.39 -66.24 -4.01
C ARG A 498 -12.85 -66.58 -4.39
N GLY A 499 -13.44 -65.81 -5.31
CA GLY A 499 -14.82 -66.00 -5.79
C GLY A 499 -15.92 -65.40 -4.91
N ALA A 500 -15.59 -64.83 -3.74
CA ALA A 500 -16.51 -64.03 -2.92
C ALA A 500 -16.47 -62.55 -3.34
N THR A 501 -17.62 -61.88 -3.31
CA THR A 501 -17.74 -60.43 -3.60
C THR A 501 -18.17 -59.70 -2.34
N HIS A 502 -17.43 -58.67 -1.97
CA HIS A 502 -17.69 -57.80 -0.82
C HIS A 502 -18.04 -56.40 -1.31
N ARG A 503 -19.03 -55.76 -0.68
CA ARG A 503 -19.49 -54.42 -1.06
C ARG A 503 -19.65 -53.54 0.16
N TRP A 504 -19.19 -52.29 0.03
CA TRP A 504 -19.34 -51.26 1.05
C TRP A 504 -19.79 -49.95 0.43
N ARG A 505 -20.49 -49.13 1.22
CA ARG A 505 -20.89 -47.79 0.84
C ARG A 505 -20.85 -46.87 2.06
N TYR A 506 -20.21 -45.72 1.95
CA TYR A 506 -20.15 -44.72 3.01
C TYR A 506 -20.06 -43.30 2.44
N ALA A 507 -20.48 -42.31 3.23
CA ALA A 507 -20.31 -40.90 2.91
C ALA A 507 -19.00 -40.36 3.51
N ASN A 508 -18.33 -39.49 2.77
CA ASN A 508 -17.21 -38.67 3.22
C ASN A 508 -17.48 -37.25 2.73
N PHE A 509 -17.97 -36.36 3.58
CA PHE A 509 -18.33 -35.01 3.18
C PHE A 509 -17.37 -34.01 3.83
N GLU A 510 -16.35 -33.62 3.08
CA GLU A 510 -15.48 -32.51 3.44
C GLU A 510 -15.96 -31.24 2.72
N GLY A 511 -15.85 -30.08 3.38
CA GLY A 511 -16.14 -28.81 2.74
C GLY A 511 -17.60 -28.60 2.33
N ARG A 512 -18.55 -29.27 3.01
CA ARG A 512 -19.97 -29.32 2.61
C ARG A 512 -20.88 -29.13 3.81
N THR A 513 -21.97 -28.39 3.60
CA THR A 513 -23.05 -28.23 4.59
C THR A 513 -24.43 -28.27 3.93
N ARG A 514 -25.47 -28.47 4.73
CA ARG A 514 -26.88 -28.37 4.33
C ARG A 514 -27.56 -27.22 5.07
N ILE A 515 -28.08 -26.26 4.32
CA ILE A 515 -28.88 -25.15 4.85
C ILE A 515 -30.20 -25.10 4.08
N GLY A 516 -31.31 -25.28 4.78
CA GLY A 516 -32.66 -25.22 4.19
C GLY A 516 -32.97 -23.85 3.58
N ALA A 517 -33.80 -23.83 2.53
CA ALA A 517 -34.11 -22.60 1.81
C ALA A 517 -34.71 -21.47 2.68
N ASP A 518 -35.50 -21.81 3.70
CA ASP A 518 -36.10 -20.89 4.67
C ASP A 518 -35.04 -20.23 5.57
N VAL A 519 -34.07 -21.02 6.03
CA VAL A 519 -32.92 -20.55 6.81
C VAL A 519 -32.00 -19.69 5.95
N ALA A 520 -31.76 -20.09 4.69
CA ALA A 520 -30.95 -19.33 3.75
C ALA A 520 -31.56 -17.95 3.44
N GLU A 521 -32.88 -17.88 3.26
CA GLU A 521 -33.62 -16.63 3.07
C GLU A 521 -33.53 -15.74 4.32
N ALA A 522 -33.72 -16.30 5.52
CA ALA A 522 -33.62 -15.57 6.79
C ALA A 522 -32.22 -14.98 7.03
N PHE A 523 -31.16 -15.65 6.56
CA PHE A 523 -29.79 -15.17 6.62
C PHE A 523 -29.39 -14.25 5.45
N GLY A 524 -30.30 -13.98 4.51
CA GLY A 524 -30.04 -13.12 3.36
C GLY A 524 -28.99 -13.69 2.41
N LEU A 525 -28.86 -15.01 2.33
CA LEU A 525 -27.98 -15.65 1.35
C LEU A 525 -28.51 -15.38 -0.06
N GLN A 526 -27.66 -14.83 -0.93
CA GLN A 526 -27.98 -14.66 -2.35
C GLN A 526 -27.07 -15.55 -3.18
N THR A 527 -27.61 -16.06 -4.29
CA THR A 527 -26.87 -16.89 -5.23
C THR A 527 -27.02 -16.39 -6.66
N ASP A 528 -26.01 -16.65 -7.47
CA ASP A 528 -25.99 -16.32 -8.89
C ASP A 528 -25.45 -17.51 -9.70
N LEU A 529 -25.62 -17.48 -11.02
CA LEU A 529 -25.09 -18.49 -11.92
C LEU A 529 -23.72 -18.05 -12.44
N ALA A 530 -22.70 -18.88 -12.23
CA ALA A 530 -21.40 -18.67 -12.83
C ALA A 530 -21.52 -18.81 -14.36
N GLY A 531 -21.03 -17.84 -15.10
CA GLY A 531 -21.20 -17.80 -16.56
C GLY A 531 -20.27 -16.81 -17.23
N SER A 532 -20.48 -16.54 -18.51
CA SER A 532 -19.65 -15.61 -19.26
C SER A 532 -19.83 -14.18 -18.75
N ALA A 533 -18.72 -13.46 -18.56
CA ALA A 533 -18.71 -12.05 -18.24
C ALA A 533 -17.71 -11.31 -19.13
N THR A 534 -17.78 -9.98 -19.15
CA THR A 534 -16.74 -9.15 -19.78
C THR A 534 -15.98 -8.46 -18.67
N ILE A 535 -14.67 -8.67 -18.62
CA ILE A 535 -13.81 -8.05 -17.63
C ILE A 535 -13.25 -6.76 -18.21
N HIS A 536 -13.48 -5.66 -17.50
CA HIS A 536 -13.06 -4.32 -17.90
C HIS A 536 -11.74 -3.97 -17.23
N GLU A 537 -10.66 -3.92 -18.02
CA GLU A 537 -9.36 -3.53 -17.49
C GLU A 537 -9.28 -2.00 -17.41
N THR A 538 -9.15 -1.47 -16.20
CA THR A 538 -9.12 -0.02 -15.95
C THR A 538 -7.77 0.47 -15.44
N ILE A 539 -7.47 1.75 -15.70
CA ILE A 539 -6.31 2.47 -15.15
C ILE A 539 -6.81 3.64 -14.33
N ALA A 540 -6.46 3.65 -13.05
CA ALA A 540 -6.76 4.76 -12.15
C ALA A 540 -5.88 5.98 -12.48
N VAL A 541 -6.52 7.12 -12.68
CA VAL A 541 -5.87 8.39 -13.01
C VAL A 541 -6.43 9.52 -12.15
N TYR A 542 -5.62 10.57 -11.98
CA TYR A 542 -5.97 11.73 -11.17
C TYR A 542 -5.96 12.97 -12.04
N GLY A 543 -6.87 13.90 -11.74
CA GLY A 543 -7.00 15.09 -12.55
C GLY A 543 -7.80 16.19 -11.90
N ARG A 544 -8.16 17.17 -12.75
CA ARG A 544 -8.98 18.31 -12.35
C ARG A 544 -9.96 18.70 -13.45
N VAL A 545 -11.04 19.34 -13.05
CA VAL A 545 -11.98 19.99 -13.97
C VAL A 545 -11.37 21.28 -14.49
N VAL A 546 -11.41 21.52 -15.79
CA VAL A 546 -11.04 22.78 -16.43
C VAL A 546 -12.17 23.25 -17.37
N PRO A 547 -12.30 24.56 -17.66
CA PRO A 547 -13.31 25.03 -18.58
C PRO A 547 -13.08 24.43 -19.97
N ASN A 548 -14.16 24.04 -20.65
CA ASN A 548 -14.07 23.61 -22.04
C ASN A 548 -13.64 24.80 -22.91
N THR A 549 -12.39 24.79 -23.38
CA THR A 549 -11.83 25.95 -24.11
C THR A 549 -12.45 26.15 -25.49
N GLU A 550 -13.13 25.16 -26.05
CA GLU A 550 -13.89 25.28 -27.32
C GLU A 550 -15.19 26.09 -27.15
N LYS A 551 -15.60 26.30 -25.91
CA LYS A 551 -16.85 26.96 -25.52
C LYS A 551 -16.60 28.33 -24.89
N VAL A 552 -15.47 28.94 -25.23
CA VAL A 552 -15.07 30.28 -24.78
C VAL A 552 -15.16 31.26 -25.95
N SER A 553 -15.77 32.41 -25.72
CA SER A 553 -15.75 33.51 -26.68
C SER A 553 -15.21 34.79 -26.06
N SER A 554 -14.13 35.29 -26.65
CA SER A 554 -13.57 36.61 -26.36
C SER A 554 -14.13 37.63 -27.35
N ILE A 555 -14.74 38.69 -26.83
CA ILE A 555 -15.42 39.70 -27.64
C ILE A 555 -14.60 40.98 -27.65
N THR A 556 -14.26 41.45 -28.86
CA THR A 556 -13.63 42.75 -29.13
C THR A 556 -14.59 43.65 -29.90
N ALA A 557 -14.32 44.96 -29.91
CA ALA A 557 -15.04 45.88 -30.78
C ALA A 557 -14.63 45.68 -32.25
N ARG A 558 -15.61 45.66 -33.16
CA ARG A 558 -15.35 45.54 -34.61
C ARG A 558 -14.68 46.78 -35.18
N PHE A 559 -15.12 47.95 -34.73
CA PHE A 559 -14.53 49.24 -35.05
C PHE A 559 -14.22 49.95 -33.74
N ASP A 560 -13.03 50.54 -33.63
CA ASP A 560 -12.65 51.23 -32.42
C ASP A 560 -13.54 52.44 -32.14
N GLY A 561 -13.83 52.64 -30.85
CA GLY A 561 -14.86 53.57 -30.42
C GLY A 561 -14.89 53.83 -28.92
N VAL A 562 -15.78 54.74 -28.51
CA VAL A 562 -16.07 55.01 -27.10
C VAL A 562 -17.25 54.14 -26.65
N VAL A 563 -17.12 53.48 -25.51
CA VAL A 563 -18.20 52.69 -24.90
C VAL A 563 -19.31 53.64 -24.41
N ARG A 564 -20.52 53.54 -24.95
CA ARG A 564 -21.68 54.36 -24.55
C ARG A 564 -22.46 53.74 -23.40
N SER A 565 -22.71 52.44 -23.46
CA SER A 565 -23.38 51.68 -22.41
C SER A 565 -22.82 50.26 -22.32
N VAL A 566 -22.94 49.66 -21.15
CA VAL A 566 -22.65 48.24 -20.90
C VAL A 566 -23.84 47.67 -20.17
N ASP A 567 -24.44 46.63 -20.73
CA ASP A 567 -25.73 46.10 -20.32
C ASP A 567 -25.60 44.78 -19.52
N VAL A 568 -24.36 44.32 -19.26
CA VAL A 568 -24.04 43.07 -18.55
C VAL A 568 -22.88 43.23 -17.55
N SER A 569 -22.86 42.39 -16.52
CA SER A 569 -21.84 42.31 -15.48
C SER A 569 -21.15 40.94 -15.45
N ILE A 570 -20.01 40.86 -14.74
CA ILE A 570 -19.33 39.57 -14.49
C ILE A 570 -20.26 38.70 -13.64
N GLY A 571 -20.44 37.44 -14.04
CA GLY A 571 -21.37 36.49 -13.41
C GLY A 571 -22.74 36.42 -14.08
N ASP A 572 -23.09 37.37 -14.94
CA ASP A 572 -24.38 37.34 -15.65
C ASP A 572 -24.40 36.21 -16.68
N THR A 573 -25.52 35.50 -16.75
CA THR A 573 -25.81 34.55 -17.83
C THR A 573 -26.41 35.31 -19.01
N VAL A 574 -25.84 35.09 -20.20
CA VAL A 574 -26.26 35.74 -21.43
C VAL A 574 -26.69 34.72 -22.47
N GLN A 575 -27.66 35.08 -23.30
CA GLN A 575 -28.09 34.28 -24.45
C GLN A 575 -27.35 34.73 -25.72
N ARG A 576 -27.19 33.82 -26.68
CA ARG A 576 -26.65 34.17 -28.01
C ARG A 576 -27.49 35.28 -28.65
N GLY A 577 -26.85 36.35 -29.08
CA GLY A 577 -27.48 37.53 -29.67
C GLY A 577 -27.87 38.63 -28.67
N GLN A 578 -27.84 38.35 -27.36
CA GLN A 578 -28.10 39.36 -26.33
C GLN A 578 -27.09 40.50 -26.43
N LYS A 579 -27.59 41.75 -26.41
CA LYS A 579 -26.74 42.94 -26.46
C LYS A 579 -25.94 43.06 -25.16
N LEU A 580 -24.62 43.18 -25.29
CA LEU A 580 -23.66 43.31 -24.18
C LEU A 580 -23.28 44.77 -23.92
N ALA A 581 -23.09 45.55 -24.98
CA ALA A 581 -22.68 46.95 -24.91
C ALA A 581 -23.05 47.72 -26.18
N THR A 582 -23.05 49.04 -26.09
CA THR A 582 -23.17 49.95 -27.24
C THR A 582 -21.87 50.75 -27.39
N ILE A 583 -21.26 50.71 -28.58
CA ILE A 583 -20.02 51.42 -28.92
C ILE A 583 -20.29 52.50 -29.95
N GLU A 584 -19.75 53.70 -29.77
CA GLU A 584 -19.73 54.74 -30.80
C GLU A 584 -18.41 54.69 -31.57
N SER A 585 -18.47 54.38 -32.86
CA SER A 585 -17.28 54.28 -33.72
C SER A 585 -16.55 55.62 -33.86
N ASN A 586 -15.23 55.62 -33.72
CA ASN A 586 -14.39 56.82 -33.93
C ASN A 586 -14.43 57.32 -35.39
N GLU A 587 -14.65 56.43 -36.36
CA GLU A 587 -14.62 56.75 -37.78
C GLU A 587 -15.94 57.35 -38.26
N SER A 588 -17.06 56.76 -37.86
CA SER A 588 -18.39 57.14 -38.36
C SER A 588 -19.22 57.96 -37.37
N LEU A 589 -18.80 58.04 -36.10
CA LEU A 589 -19.53 58.63 -34.97
C LEU A 589 -20.95 58.06 -34.77
N LYS A 590 -21.22 56.87 -35.33
CA LYS A 590 -22.50 56.17 -35.17
C LYS A 590 -22.40 55.11 -34.06
N PRO A 591 -23.42 55.00 -33.19
CA PRO A 591 -23.49 53.93 -32.21
C PRO A 591 -23.83 52.59 -32.90
N TYR A 592 -23.22 51.51 -32.44
CA TYR A 592 -23.54 50.14 -32.81
C TYR A 592 -23.49 49.21 -31.59
N GLY A 593 -24.33 48.19 -31.59
CA GLY A 593 -24.38 47.20 -30.51
C GLY A 593 -23.33 46.10 -30.70
N ILE A 594 -22.73 45.66 -29.60
CA ILE A 594 -21.99 44.41 -29.49
C ILE A 594 -22.90 43.40 -28.81
N SER A 595 -23.07 42.23 -29.42
CA SER A 595 -23.91 41.15 -28.90
C SER A 595 -23.10 39.91 -28.56
N ALA A 596 -23.63 39.07 -27.67
CA ALA A 596 -23.07 37.79 -27.28
C ALA A 596 -23.02 36.83 -28.48
N PRO A 597 -21.85 36.35 -28.91
CA PRO A 597 -21.74 35.39 -30.01
C PRO A 597 -22.16 33.97 -29.62
N ILE A 598 -22.09 33.65 -28.31
CA ILE A 598 -22.52 32.38 -27.69
C ILE A 598 -23.38 32.67 -26.46
N ALA A 599 -24.17 31.69 -26.02
CA ALA A 599 -24.77 31.72 -24.68
C ALA A 599 -23.71 31.30 -23.64
N GLY A 600 -23.83 31.76 -22.39
CA GLY A 600 -22.89 31.38 -21.32
C GLY A 600 -22.81 32.43 -20.22
N ILE A 601 -21.78 32.33 -19.37
CA ILE A 601 -21.55 33.26 -18.25
C ILE A 601 -20.45 34.25 -18.63
N VAL A 602 -20.68 35.53 -18.34
CA VAL A 602 -19.65 36.58 -18.49
C VAL A 602 -18.59 36.40 -17.40
N THR A 603 -17.40 35.94 -17.77
CA THR A 603 -16.27 35.69 -16.84
C THR A 603 -15.30 36.86 -16.75
N GLU A 604 -15.22 37.68 -17.79
CA GLU A 604 -14.45 38.93 -17.79
C GLU A 604 -15.26 40.06 -18.41
N ARG A 605 -15.24 41.23 -17.77
CA ARG A 605 -15.79 42.49 -18.28
C ARG A 605 -14.74 43.58 -18.18
N ASN A 606 -14.14 43.90 -19.30
CA ASN A 606 -13.13 44.95 -19.44
C ASN A 606 -13.72 46.12 -20.22
N ALA A 607 -14.96 46.54 -19.94
CA ALA A 607 -15.55 47.71 -20.58
C ALA A 607 -16.34 48.51 -19.55
N ASN A 608 -16.10 49.82 -19.52
CA ASN A 608 -16.92 50.77 -18.76
C ASN A 608 -17.38 51.91 -19.68
N PRO A 609 -18.58 52.48 -19.46
CA PRO A 609 -19.04 53.66 -20.20
C PRO A 609 -18.01 54.81 -20.14
N GLY A 610 -17.77 55.45 -21.27
CA GLY A 610 -16.78 56.52 -21.45
C GLY A 610 -15.37 56.06 -21.78
N GLU A 611 -15.06 54.75 -21.71
CA GLU A 611 -13.75 54.22 -22.08
C GLU A 611 -13.60 54.00 -23.58
N GLN A 612 -12.35 54.07 -24.07
CA GLN A 612 -12.00 53.65 -25.43
C GLN A 612 -11.88 52.12 -25.53
N THR A 613 -12.31 51.55 -26.65
CA THR A 613 -12.17 50.12 -26.94
C THR A 613 -10.72 49.72 -27.26
N ALA A 614 -10.00 50.50 -28.08
CA ALA A 614 -8.58 50.33 -28.38
C ALA A 614 -8.16 48.89 -28.74
N ALA A 615 -8.95 48.21 -29.58
CA ALA A 615 -8.78 46.83 -30.03
C ALA A 615 -8.60 45.76 -28.92
N ARG A 616 -8.90 46.10 -27.65
CA ARG A 616 -8.76 45.16 -26.53
C ARG A 616 -9.99 44.27 -26.39
N GLN A 617 -9.81 43.13 -25.72
CA GLN A 617 -10.92 42.28 -25.31
C GLN A 617 -11.81 43.03 -24.31
N LEU A 618 -13.10 43.13 -24.65
CA LEU A 618 -14.11 43.83 -23.85
C LEU A 618 -14.87 42.86 -22.95
N PHE A 619 -15.21 41.67 -23.45
CA PHE A 619 -15.91 40.65 -22.69
C PHE A 619 -15.31 39.27 -22.94
N LYS A 620 -15.48 38.37 -21.97
CA LYS A 620 -15.23 36.93 -22.14
C LYS A 620 -16.44 36.17 -21.64
N ILE A 621 -17.03 35.37 -22.52
CA ILE A 621 -18.17 34.51 -22.20
C ILE A 621 -17.68 33.07 -22.22
N VAL A 622 -18.01 32.32 -21.19
CA VAL A 622 -17.71 30.89 -21.07
C VAL A 622 -19.01 30.13 -20.93
N ASP A 623 -19.25 29.20 -21.84
CA ASP A 623 -20.32 28.21 -21.70
C ASP A 623 -19.80 27.03 -20.87
N ILE A 624 -20.32 26.91 -19.66
CA ILE A 624 -19.94 25.87 -18.67
C ILE A 624 -20.86 24.65 -18.69
N SER A 625 -21.81 24.56 -19.65
CA SER A 625 -22.67 23.38 -19.79
C SER A 625 -21.89 22.10 -20.12
N THR A 626 -20.64 22.25 -20.57
CA THR A 626 -19.67 21.16 -20.67
C THR A 626 -18.35 21.62 -20.07
N VAL A 627 -17.64 20.68 -19.44
CA VAL A 627 -16.30 20.91 -18.89
C VAL A 627 -15.34 19.85 -19.41
N TRP A 628 -14.05 20.10 -19.28
CA TRP A 628 -13.03 19.09 -19.51
C TRP A 628 -12.51 18.56 -18.19
N ALA A 629 -12.37 17.26 -18.05
CA ALA A 629 -11.50 16.67 -17.05
C ALA A 629 -10.11 16.47 -17.68
N GLU A 630 -9.09 17.13 -17.11
CA GLU A 630 -7.68 16.91 -17.47
C GLU A 630 -7.10 15.85 -16.52
N LEU A 631 -6.90 14.64 -17.03
CA LEU A 631 -6.42 13.47 -16.32
C LEU A 631 -4.95 13.22 -16.64
N SER A 632 -4.15 12.95 -15.61
CA SER A 632 -2.73 12.64 -15.75
C SER A 632 -2.54 11.16 -16.09
N VAL A 633 -1.99 10.88 -17.27
CA VAL A 633 -1.62 9.51 -17.71
C VAL A 633 -0.10 9.37 -17.65
N PHE A 634 0.39 8.45 -16.82
CA PHE A 634 1.82 8.26 -16.60
C PHE A 634 2.51 7.46 -17.72
N PRO A 635 3.86 7.51 -17.82
CA PRO A 635 4.60 6.85 -18.89
C PRO A 635 4.34 5.35 -19.04
N SER A 636 4.12 4.63 -17.94
CA SER A 636 3.80 3.19 -17.91
C SER A 636 2.50 2.86 -18.63
N ASP A 637 1.52 3.75 -18.53
CA ASP A 637 0.14 3.51 -18.96
C ASP A 637 -0.17 4.11 -20.34
N ARG A 638 0.60 5.13 -20.75
CA ARG A 638 0.42 5.87 -22.00
C ARG A 638 0.23 4.99 -23.25
N PRO A 639 0.98 3.89 -23.48
CA PRO A 639 0.81 3.08 -24.69
C PRO A 639 -0.56 2.39 -24.79
N ARG A 640 -1.27 2.28 -23.66
CA ARG A 640 -2.54 1.56 -23.52
C ARG A 640 -3.76 2.50 -23.61
N VAL A 641 -3.52 3.81 -23.56
CA VAL A 641 -4.57 4.84 -23.56
C VAL A 641 -4.66 5.47 -24.94
N SER A 642 -5.87 5.51 -25.51
CA SER A 642 -6.14 6.08 -26.83
C SER A 642 -7.28 7.10 -26.78
N THR A 643 -7.40 7.93 -27.81
CA THR A 643 -8.59 8.77 -27.99
C THR A 643 -9.81 7.88 -28.28
N GLY A 644 -10.96 8.22 -27.70
CA GLY A 644 -12.20 7.44 -27.77
C GLY A 644 -12.37 6.43 -26.63
N THR A 645 -11.35 6.23 -25.80
CA THR A 645 -11.42 5.32 -24.66
C THR A 645 -12.45 5.82 -23.62
N PRO A 646 -13.36 4.97 -23.14
CA PRO A 646 -14.29 5.31 -22.06
C PRO A 646 -13.57 5.62 -20.75
N VAL A 647 -14.10 6.60 -20.02
CA VAL A 647 -13.60 6.99 -18.70
C VAL A 647 -14.76 7.23 -17.75
N THR A 648 -14.70 6.60 -16.59
CA THR A 648 -15.59 6.92 -15.46
C THR A 648 -14.87 7.87 -14.52
N ILE A 649 -15.53 8.95 -14.11
CA ILE A 649 -14.97 10.02 -13.29
C ILE A 649 -15.73 10.06 -11.96
N ASN A 650 -14.97 10.12 -10.86
CA ASN A 650 -15.51 10.29 -9.53
C ASN A 650 -15.03 11.62 -8.93
N ALA A 651 -15.97 12.43 -8.45
CA ALA A 651 -15.63 13.64 -7.71
C ALA A 651 -15.00 13.29 -6.34
N ALA A 652 -14.01 14.08 -5.91
CA ALA A 652 -13.24 13.80 -4.68
C ALA A 652 -14.07 13.86 -3.37
N ASP A 653 -15.29 14.39 -3.42
CA ASP A 653 -16.25 14.41 -2.30
C ASP A 653 -17.15 13.16 -2.24
N GLY A 654 -16.94 12.18 -3.12
CA GLY A 654 -17.59 10.87 -3.11
C GLY A 654 -19.05 10.87 -3.58
N GLY A 655 -19.57 11.99 -4.10
CA GLY A 655 -21.00 12.16 -4.38
C GLY A 655 -21.44 12.09 -5.84
N LEU A 656 -20.53 12.26 -6.81
CA LEU A 656 -20.87 12.34 -8.24
C LEU A 656 -19.99 11.45 -9.11
N GLU A 657 -20.64 10.48 -9.77
CA GLU A 657 -20.08 9.70 -10.88
C GLU A 657 -20.49 10.32 -12.23
N ARG A 658 -19.54 10.46 -13.15
CA ARG A 658 -19.77 10.95 -14.51
C ARG A 658 -19.01 10.11 -15.51
N SER A 659 -19.67 9.67 -16.57
CA SER A 659 -19.01 8.96 -17.67
C SER A 659 -18.67 9.93 -18.79
N GLY A 660 -17.53 9.69 -19.44
CA GLY A 660 -17.10 10.42 -20.63
C GLY A 660 -16.17 9.57 -21.49
N VAL A 661 -15.64 10.17 -22.55
CA VAL A 661 -14.62 9.54 -23.41
C VAL A 661 -13.42 10.48 -23.56
N ILE A 662 -12.24 9.89 -23.74
CA ILE A 662 -11.02 10.66 -24.01
C ILE A 662 -11.15 11.32 -25.38
N SER A 663 -11.40 12.63 -25.38
CA SER A 663 -11.50 13.45 -26.58
C SER A 663 -10.14 13.81 -27.17
N GLN A 664 -9.13 13.97 -26.32
CA GLN A 664 -7.79 14.39 -26.72
C GLN A 664 -6.74 13.81 -25.77
N LEU A 665 -5.60 13.38 -26.32
CA LEU A 665 -4.41 13.01 -25.57
C LEU A 665 -3.27 13.97 -25.95
N ASN A 666 -2.72 14.70 -24.97
CA ASN A 666 -1.69 15.70 -25.21
C ASN A 666 -0.35 15.01 -25.61
N PRO A 667 0.29 15.38 -26.73
CA PRO A 667 1.56 14.76 -27.12
C PRO A 667 2.76 15.19 -26.26
N VAL A 668 2.65 16.28 -25.50
CA VAL A 668 3.72 16.84 -24.67
C VAL A 668 3.55 16.41 -23.22
N ALA A 669 4.63 15.88 -22.62
CA ALA A 669 4.65 15.49 -21.21
C ALA A 669 4.87 16.71 -20.29
N GLU A 670 4.26 16.67 -19.10
CA GLU A 670 4.48 17.65 -18.04
C GLU A 670 5.77 17.37 -17.26
N ALA A 671 6.09 18.23 -16.28
CA ALA A 671 7.28 18.09 -15.44
C ALA A 671 7.32 16.77 -14.63
N ASN A 672 6.15 16.21 -14.31
CA ASN A 672 6.00 14.91 -13.65
C ASN A 672 6.03 13.73 -14.65
N GLN A 673 6.39 13.97 -15.91
CA GLN A 673 6.43 13.00 -17.01
C GLN A 673 5.08 12.42 -17.44
N SER A 674 3.96 12.88 -16.88
CA SER A 674 2.62 12.50 -17.34
C SER A 674 2.20 13.26 -18.59
N VAL A 675 1.31 12.68 -19.39
CA VAL A 675 0.60 13.38 -20.47
C VAL A 675 -0.86 13.60 -20.05
N LEU A 676 -1.42 14.74 -20.44
CA LEU A 676 -2.82 15.06 -20.13
C LEU A 676 -3.77 14.38 -21.12
N ALA A 677 -4.69 13.57 -20.60
CA ALA A 677 -5.87 13.09 -21.32
C ALA A 677 -7.06 14.01 -20.97
N ARG A 678 -7.78 14.49 -21.98
CA ARG A 678 -8.95 15.36 -21.82
C ARG A 678 -10.23 14.59 -22.09
N VAL A 679 -11.10 14.58 -21.10
CA VAL A 679 -12.44 13.97 -21.20
C VAL A 679 -13.48 15.07 -21.19
N VAL A 680 -14.39 15.07 -22.17
CA VAL A 680 -15.52 16.00 -22.18
C VAL A 680 -16.60 15.45 -21.28
N LEU A 681 -17.02 16.25 -20.30
CA LEU A 681 -18.07 15.90 -19.35
C LEU A 681 -19.26 16.85 -19.52
N ASP A 682 -20.47 16.28 -19.48
CA ASP A 682 -21.68 17.08 -19.34
C ASP A 682 -21.70 17.73 -17.96
N ASN A 683 -22.03 19.02 -17.95
CA ASN A 683 -22.12 19.86 -16.76
C ASN A 683 -23.36 20.77 -16.86
N SER A 684 -24.43 20.24 -17.44
CA SER A 684 -25.70 20.94 -17.60
C SER A 684 -26.37 21.27 -16.25
N ASP A 685 -26.07 20.49 -15.21
CA ASP A 685 -26.49 20.71 -13.81
C ASP A 685 -25.58 21.69 -13.05
N GLY A 686 -24.42 22.04 -13.59
CA GLY A 686 -23.43 22.93 -12.99
C GLY A 686 -22.70 22.34 -11.78
N ALA A 687 -22.76 21.02 -11.55
CA ALA A 687 -22.15 20.38 -10.39
C ALA A 687 -20.61 20.32 -10.48
N LEU A 688 -20.05 20.27 -11.69
CA LEU A 688 -18.61 20.27 -11.94
C LEU A 688 -18.10 21.70 -12.07
N VAL A 689 -17.45 22.18 -11.03
CA VAL A 689 -16.84 23.52 -11.01
C VAL A 689 -15.39 23.42 -11.51
N PRO A 690 -14.98 24.25 -12.49
CA PRO A 690 -13.58 24.34 -12.89
C PRO A 690 -12.64 24.60 -11.70
N GLY A 691 -11.59 23.79 -11.59
CA GLY A 691 -10.64 23.78 -10.48
C GLY A 691 -10.83 22.63 -9.48
N MET A 692 -11.98 21.93 -9.51
CA MET A 692 -12.21 20.75 -8.67
C MET A 692 -11.25 19.60 -9.03
N TYR A 693 -10.78 18.88 -8.02
CA TYR A 693 -10.04 17.62 -8.20
C TYR A 693 -10.99 16.45 -8.39
N LEU A 694 -10.58 15.49 -9.21
CA LEU A 694 -11.34 14.29 -9.52
C LEU A 694 -10.40 13.09 -9.68
N THR A 695 -10.95 11.90 -9.49
CA THR A 695 -10.32 10.64 -9.88
C THR A 695 -11.04 10.11 -11.11
N GLY A 696 -10.36 9.27 -11.89
CA GLY A 696 -10.95 8.63 -13.05
C GLY A 696 -10.43 7.22 -13.24
N GLU A 697 -11.25 6.38 -13.87
CA GLU A 697 -10.92 5.03 -14.29
C GLU A 697 -11.03 4.97 -15.81
N ILE A 698 -9.88 4.85 -16.49
CA ILE A 698 -9.81 4.73 -17.95
C ILE A 698 -9.91 3.26 -18.32
N GLN A 699 -10.91 2.88 -19.09
CA GLN A 699 -11.13 1.50 -19.51
C GLN A 699 -10.26 1.15 -20.72
N VAL A 700 -9.09 0.56 -20.51
CA VAL A 700 -8.08 0.35 -21.56
C VAL A 700 -8.24 -0.95 -22.35
N ALA A 701 -8.98 -1.93 -21.83
CA ALA A 701 -9.29 -3.16 -22.54
C ALA A 701 -10.59 -3.81 -22.03
N GLU A 702 -11.17 -4.65 -22.88
CA GLU A 702 -12.27 -5.55 -22.55
C GLU A 702 -11.84 -6.98 -22.86
N HIS A 703 -12.05 -7.87 -21.90
CA HIS A 703 -11.71 -9.28 -22.04
C HIS A 703 -12.99 -10.10 -21.81
N PRO A 704 -13.65 -10.59 -22.87
CA PRO A 704 -14.76 -11.53 -22.70
C PRO A 704 -14.18 -12.85 -22.18
N VAL A 705 -14.69 -13.30 -21.03
CA VAL A 705 -14.28 -14.54 -20.39
C VAL A 705 -15.45 -15.53 -20.39
N PRO A 706 -15.20 -16.82 -20.69
CA PRO A 706 -16.27 -17.82 -20.78
C PRO A 706 -16.89 -18.15 -19.42
N LEU A 707 -16.15 -17.91 -18.33
CA LEU A 707 -16.57 -18.17 -16.97
C LEU A 707 -16.01 -17.11 -16.01
N ALA A 708 -16.89 -16.51 -15.23
CA ALA A 708 -16.55 -15.59 -14.16
C ALA A 708 -17.50 -15.72 -12.99
N VAL A 709 -17.02 -15.28 -11.83
CA VAL A 709 -17.81 -15.14 -10.60
C VAL A 709 -17.67 -13.73 -10.06
N LYS A 710 -18.72 -13.24 -9.39
CA LYS A 710 -18.70 -12.00 -8.63
C LYS A 710 -17.71 -12.09 -7.48
N ARG A 711 -16.91 -11.03 -7.33
CA ARG A 711 -15.90 -10.90 -6.27
C ARG A 711 -16.48 -11.00 -4.86
N THR A 712 -17.74 -10.58 -4.67
CA THR A 712 -18.43 -10.69 -3.37
C THR A 712 -18.70 -12.12 -2.93
N GLY A 713 -18.73 -13.07 -3.86
CA GLY A 713 -18.92 -14.49 -3.57
C GLY A 713 -17.63 -15.21 -3.17
N LEU A 714 -16.46 -14.62 -3.44
CA LEU A 714 -15.18 -15.23 -3.08
C LEU A 714 -14.97 -15.23 -1.57
N GLN A 715 -14.43 -16.33 -1.07
CA GLN A 715 -13.99 -16.48 0.32
C GLN A 715 -12.59 -17.10 0.34
N ALA A 716 -11.80 -16.76 1.36
CA ALA A 716 -10.60 -17.51 1.68
C ALA A 716 -11.00 -18.77 2.46
N PHE A 717 -10.50 -19.93 2.08
CA PHE A 717 -10.72 -21.19 2.78
C PHE A 717 -9.43 -22.01 2.75
N ARG A 718 -8.82 -22.20 3.93
CA ARG A 718 -7.42 -22.66 4.07
C ARG A 718 -6.50 -21.78 3.19
N ASP A 719 -5.65 -22.39 2.36
CA ASP A 719 -4.72 -21.70 1.46
C ASP A 719 -5.33 -21.30 0.11
N PHE A 720 -6.62 -21.62 -0.13
CA PHE A 720 -7.28 -21.42 -1.41
C PHE A 720 -8.30 -20.28 -1.38
N THR A 721 -8.54 -19.70 -2.56
CA THR A 721 -9.70 -18.84 -2.79
C THR A 721 -10.82 -19.67 -3.40
N VAL A 722 -12.01 -19.58 -2.80
CA VAL A 722 -13.12 -20.49 -3.08
C VAL A 722 -14.43 -19.74 -3.30
N VAL A 723 -15.39 -20.42 -3.91
CA VAL A 723 -16.83 -20.10 -3.82
C VAL A 723 -17.57 -21.29 -3.25
N TYR A 724 -18.80 -21.06 -2.77
CA TYR A 724 -19.69 -22.14 -2.34
C TYR A 724 -20.73 -22.41 -3.42
N ALA A 725 -20.60 -23.56 -4.09
CA ALA A 725 -21.59 -24.03 -5.05
C ALA A 725 -22.84 -24.54 -4.33
N GLN A 726 -24.02 -24.22 -4.86
CA GLN A 726 -25.31 -24.61 -4.32
C GLN A 726 -25.99 -25.63 -5.25
N ILE A 727 -26.38 -26.77 -4.70
CA ILE A 727 -27.26 -27.75 -5.35
C ILE A 727 -28.39 -28.14 -4.40
N GLY A 728 -29.60 -27.67 -4.69
CA GLY A 728 -30.72 -27.77 -3.74
C GLY A 728 -30.42 -27.00 -2.45
N ASP A 729 -30.52 -27.69 -1.33
CA ASP A 729 -30.24 -27.15 0.02
C ASP A 729 -28.80 -27.45 0.49
N GLU A 730 -27.95 -28.00 -0.38
CA GLU A 730 -26.56 -28.32 -0.06
C GLU A 730 -25.59 -27.33 -0.68
N TYR A 731 -24.58 -26.96 0.10
CA TYR A 731 -23.55 -26.00 -0.23
C TYR A 731 -22.19 -26.66 -0.09
N GLU A 732 -21.34 -26.55 -1.12
CA GLU A 732 -20.04 -27.22 -1.17
C GLU A 732 -18.96 -26.25 -1.64
N VAL A 733 -17.80 -26.32 -1.01
CA VAL A 733 -16.62 -25.53 -1.37
C VAL A 733 -16.11 -25.89 -2.76
N ARG A 734 -15.78 -24.89 -3.57
CA ARG A 734 -15.13 -25.03 -4.87
C ARG A 734 -13.91 -24.14 -4.93
N MET A 735 -12.74 -24.76 -4.96
CA MET A 735 -11.46 -24.10 -5.15
C MET A 735 -11.38 -23.58 -6.56
N LEU A 736 -10.93 -22.34 -6.71
CA LEU A 736 -10.93 -21.67 -8.01
C LEU A 736 -9.50 -21.38 -8.45
N ASP A 737 -9.22 -21.68 -9.72
CA ASP A 737 -8.08 -21.11 -10.42
C ASP A 737 -8.54 -19.76 -10.98
N LEU A 738 -8.00 -18.66 -10.46
CA LEU A 738 -8.44 -17.31 -10.81
C LEU A 738 -7.59 -16.70 -11.93
N GLY A 739 -8.24 -15.95 -12.80
CA GLY A 739 -7.63 -15.24 -13.92
C GLY A 739 -7.69 -13.72 -13.75
N ARG A 740 -8.08 -13.03 -14.82
CA ARG A 740 -8.27 -11.57 -14.81
C ARG A 740 -9.38 -11.17 -13.83
N GLN A 741 -9.33 -9.93 -13.38
CA GLN A 741 -10.34 -9.38 -12.47
C GLN A 741 -10.63 -7.92 -12.77
N ASP A 742 -11.84 -7.48 -12.47
CA ASP A 742 -12.24 -6.07 -12.38
C ASP A 742 -12.96 -5.79 -11.05
N GLY A 743 -13.68 -4.66 -10.96
CA GLY A 743 -14.37 -4.24 -9.75
C GLY A 743 -15.48 -5.22 -9.29
N GLU A 744 -16.13 -5.90 -10.23
CA GLU A 744 -17.29 -6.78 -9.98
C GLU A 744 -16.96 -8.26 -10.22
N TRP A 745 -16.28 -8.58 -11.33
CA TRP A 745 -16.09 -9.93 -11.84
C TRP A 745 -14.65 -10.40 -11.76
N ILE A 746 -14.50 -11.71 -11.55
CA ILE A 746 -13.22 -12.40 -11.58
C ILE A 746 -13.34 -13.61 -12.49
N GLU A 747 -12.43 -13.72 -13.45
CA GLU A 747 -12.31 -14.85 -14.38
C GLU A 747 -11.98 -16.11 -13.60
N VAL A 748 -12.68 -17.19 -13.93
CA VAL A 748 -12.41 -18.52 -13.37
C VAL A 748 -11.85 -19.38 -14.49
N LEU A 749 -10.59 -19.78 -14.35
CA LEU A 749 -9.87 -20.64 -15.28
C LEU A 749 -10.11 -22.13 -15.02
N GLY A 750 -10.48 -22.49 -13.78
CA GLY A 750 -10.65 -23.87 -13.34
C GLY A 750 -11.36 -23.98 -11.98
N GLY A 751 -11.87 -25.18 -11.68
CA GLY A 751 -12.46 -25.51 -10.38
C GLY A 751 -13.97 -25.26 -10.22
N LEU A 752 -14.62 -24.66 -11.22
CA LEU A 752 -16.06 -24.44 -11.27
C LEU A 752 -16.61 -24.72 -12.67
N GLU A 753 -17.75 -25.41 -12.77
CA GLU A 753 -18.40 -25.65 -14.05
C GLU A 753 -19.27 -24.45 -14.47
N PRO A 754 -19.30 -24.08 -15.76
CA PRO A 754 -20.24 -23.08 -16.26
C PRO A 754 -21.70 -23.45 -15.96
N GLY A 755 -22.48 -22.47 -15.51
CA GLY A 755 -23.86 -22.66 -15.07
C GLY A 755 -24.01 -23.13 -13.62
N THR A 756 -22.92 -23.33 -12.88
CA THR A 756 -22.99 -23.65 -11.45
C THR A 756 -23.59 -22.47 -10.67
N ARG A 757 -24.63 -22.75 -9.88
CA ARG A 757 -25.17 -21.78 -8.92
C ARG A 757 -24.22 -21.68 -7.74
N TYR A 758 -23.84 -20.47 -7.34
CA TYR A 758 -22.93 -20.26 -6.22
C TYR A 758 -23.36 -19.07 -5.36
N VAL A 759 -22.91 -19.02 -4.12
CA VAL A 759 -23.26 -17.97 -3.15
C VAL A 759 -22.48 -16.69 -3.43
N THR A 760 -23.20 -15.57 -3.64
CA THR A 760 -22.62 -14.25 -3.92
C THR A 760 -22.63 -13.31 -2.71
N THR A 761 -23.53 -13.52 -1.75
CA THR A 761 -23.73 -12.63 -0.61
C THR A 761 -23.86 -13.46 0.66
N ASN A 762 -23.24 -13.00 1.74
CA ASN A 762 -23.19 -13.67 3.04
C ASN A 762 -22.56 -15.09 3.00
N SER A 763 -21.67 -15.36 2.04
CA SER A 763 -20.95 -16.63 1.91
C SER A 763 -20.08 -17.00 3.12
N TYR A 764 -19.71 -16.03 3.97
CA TYR A 764 -19.01 -16.27 5.23
C TYR A 764 -19.81 -17.14 6.23
N LEU A 765 -21.15 -17.16 6.14
CA LEU A 765 -21.99 -18.02 6.98
C LEU A 765 -21.82 -19.50 6.59
N ILE A 766 -21.71 -19.77 5.29
CA ILE A 766 -21.43 -21.12 4.78
C ILE A 766 -20.04 -21.56 5.22
N LYS A 767 -19.05 -20.65 5.11
CA LYS A 767 -17.69 -20.87 5.60
C LYS A 767 -17.68 -21.28 7.06
N ALA A 768 -18.31 -20.47 7.92
CA ALA A 768 -18.32 -20.68 9.37
C ALA A 768 -18.95 -22.02 9.75
N ASP A 769 -20.01 -22.44 9.05
CA ASP A 769 -20.68 -23.71 9.31
C ASP A 769 -19.83 -24.90 8.83
N ILE A 770 -19.23 -24.82 7.64
CA ILE A 770 -18.31 -25.84 7.13
C ILE A 770 -17.07 -25.99 8.02
N GLU A 771 -16.45 -24.89 8.44
CA GLU A 771 -15.29 -24.93 9.35
C GLU A 771 -15.67 -25.45 10.74
N LYS A 772 -16.93 -25.24 11.16
CA LYS A 772 -17.44 -25.79 12.41
C LYS A 772 -17.52 -27.31 12.36
N SER A 773 -17.99 -27.88 11.25
CA SER A 773 -18.11 -29.33 11.03
C SER A 773 -16.79 -30.02 10.63
N GLY A 774 -15.87 -29.29 9.99
CA GLY A 774 -14.53 -29.80 9.68
C GLY A 774 -13.67 -30.00 10.93
N ALA A 775 -13.76 -29.07 11.90
CA ALA A 775 -13.03 -29.16 13.17
C ALA A 775 -13.34 -30.45 13.95
N SER A 776 -14.54 -31.03 13.82
CA SER A 776 -14.89 -32.29 14.50
C SER A 776 -14.30 -33.56 13.86
N HIS A 777 -13.64 -33.47 12.70
CA HIS A 777 -13.08 -34.63 11.98
C HIS A 777 -11.54 -34.71 12.03
N ASP A 778 -10.86 -33.67 12.51
CA ASP A 778 -9.39 -33.56 12.54
C ASP A 778 -8.76 -33.83 13.93
N HIS A 779 -9.55 -34.23 14.94
CA HIS A 779 -9.04 -34.57 16.29
C HIS A 779 -8.60 -36.03 16.45
#